data_AF-A0A195CMK4-F1
#
_entry.id   AF-A0A195CMK4-F1
#
_cell.length_a   1.000
_cell.length_b   1.000
_cell.length_c   1.000
_cell.angle_alpha   90.00
_cell.angle_beta   90.00
_cell.angle_gamma   90.00
#
_symmetry.space_group_name_H-M   'P 1'
#
loop_
_entity.id
_entity.type
_entity.pdbx_description
1 polymer ?
#
loop_
_entity_poly.entity_id
_entity_poly.type
_entity_poly.pdbx_seq_one_letter_code
_entity_poly.pdbx_strand_id
1 'polypeptide(L)'
;FQSEDLTQASKIIIWNKRFMSFLGLWPLKTNQPLFIFFTTYMIIYCIMGIGHLIKNFDQPELVVANLTDNILFAMILGKMFICRRSCETMIKFLKSIEIDFTTKMYDNVQEKMVYLYYNKIALFFVKMSTFLAGLAATLYYFRTFFENWSAMMSGNFSYKLPYPVHPFFEIKDTSTYICICVYLALAVAIIICGYAGPDAFVLSMALHICGQFAVLSCKVNHLLKDHENYHRNISNIVLRHYHLIRLAETLENNFNIICLQQTLGTVLLLCFTLYHMLANKDYIEDLFVYLERIFSVGGIWPSERSYVRFAIYIMYYIHYFIMAFIEFYNVFGNLELMLTSLVETIVHAMTFSIVWLIRCSNLLKINLDISEIPTCFTFIFFAITALVMLFGYCLIGDQLAQQHHKDLDRAAKMLSWNKPLMSTLGLWPFQSNDLIFSINFGYFSFLMILEYLDFFLYIGDLEHVIMNLTENMAFSQILVRMSTLRLYNDKIGEVISEAMKDFDETNYKTAEEIKTFVSYYAKAKIFFKLLVAFVAMTASSYYLTPILVILGNGGLPEIVTNENVTQIIYLLPYRFHLFYAVENLRTYTITYIWQLPFVFISAFGQTTADCIMVTLVFHICGQMSVLALRINNINTEVRDCGPEMRHVILMHVRLLRMGKIIGKAFSATLLAHLLGATSLVCILGYQILTNFSKGEAGVLIPLLIFQFLVLLILYANCTIGENLLTESAKVCEAFYNCRWYDMSKNNARMLILCMARSQKPLCLIAGKFTMFCLSTLTDDQRDLDLAVKVLSWNKWLMSTLGLWPLQSNDLIFSISFGYFSLLMILEYLDFFLCIGDLERVIMNLTENMGFSQIFVRMSMLWLYNDEIGEVITEAIKDFDEINYKTAEEIKAFVNYYAKSMIFFKLMMGFVAITASLYYFTPVLVILENGGLPEIVTNENVTQIIYLLPYRFHLFYAIENIRTYTITYIWQLPFVFISAFGQSTADCIMVTLVFHICGQMSVLALRINNIDTEVRDCGPEMRHVIFMHVRLLRMGKIIGKAFSATLLAHLLGATALVCILGYQILTNLNKDDDAGVLVPLLIKFLLYKFLVLLVLYAHCIVGENLLTESAKVCEAFYNCRWYDMSKNNAQMLILCMARSQRPLCLIAGKFTMFCLSTLTDVLKTSMGYLSVLRSFL
;
A
#
# COMPACT_ATOMS: atom_id res chain seq x y z
N PHE A 1 -32.07 -35.67 35.79
CA PHE A 1 -30.71 -35.89 35.24
C PHE A 1 -30.10 -34.56 34.82
N GLN A 2 -28.93 -34.19 35.34
CA GLN A 2 -28.09 -33.17 34.70
C GLN A 2 -27.45 -33.80 33.46
N SER A 3 -27.38 -33.08 32.34
CA SER A 3 -26.60 -33.56 31.19
C SER A 3 -25.10 -33.45 31.46
N GLU A 4 -24.33 -34.44 31.03
CA GLU A 4 -22.89 -34.57 31.31
C GLU A 4 -22.08 -33.33 30.88
N ASP A 5 -22.51 -32.64 29.82
CA ASP A 5 -21.88 -31.41 29.36
C ASP A 5 -21.96 -30.26 30.38
N LEU A 6 -23.05 -30.18 31.17
CA LEU A 6 -23.24 -29.11 32.16
C LEU A 6 -22.51 -29.41 33.48
N THR A 7 -22.35 -30.70 33.83
CA THR A 7 -21.39 -31.13 34.87
C THR A 7 -19.94 -31.06 34.38
N GLN A 8 -19.68 -31.06 33.08
CA GLN A 8 -18.40 -30.63 32.52
C GLN A 8 -18.23 -29.10 32.58
N ALA A 9 -19.29 -28.33 32.32
CA ALA A 9 -19.27 -26.87 32.35
C ALA A 9 -18.94 -26.31 33.75
N SER A 10 -19.44 -26.94 34.82
CA SER A 10 -19.12 -26.57 36.20
C SER A 10 -17.65 -26.85 36.58
N LYS A 11 -16.89 -27.59 35.78
CA LYS A 11 -15.45 -27.85 36.04
C LYS A 11 -14.61 -26.57 36.02
N ILE A 12 -15.05 -25.47 35.38
CA ILE A 12 -14.41 -24.14 35.53
C ILE A 12 -14.33 -23.74 37.01
N ILE A 13 -15.47 -23.81 37.72
CA ILE A 13 -15.56 -23.45 39.13
C ILE A 13 -14.67 -24.39 39.96
N ILE A 14 -14.56 -25.66 39.60
CA ILE A 14 -13.66 -26.63 40.26
C ILE A 14 -12.18 -26.28 40.04
N TRP A 15 -11.77 -25.88 38.83
CA TRP A 15 -10.38 -25.47 38.54
C TRP A 15 -10.01 -24.17 39.25
N ASN A 16 -10.85 -23.13 39.16
CA ASN A 16 -10.63 -21.88 39.88
C ASN A 16 -10.58 -22.09 41.41
N LYS A 17 -11.48 -22.94 41.93
CA LYS A 17 -11.45 -23.38 43.33
C LYS A 17 -10.15 -24.07 43.69
N ARG A 18 -9.59 -24.93 42.83
CA ARG A 18 -8.31 -25.62 43.11
C ARG A 18 -7.18 -24.61 43.32
N PHE A 19 -6.99 -23.67 42.40
CA PHE A 19 -5.93 -22.65 42.51
C PHE A 19 -6.17 -21.68 43.67
N MET A 20 -7.37 -21.08 43.78
CA MET A 20 -7.65 -20.09 44.83
C MET A 20 -7.71 -20.71 46.24
N SER A 21 -8.08 -21.99 46.39
CA SER A 21 -8.09 -22.65 47.71
C SER A 21 -6.70 -23.00 48.23
N PHE A 22 -5.69 -23.16 47.36
CA PHE A 22 -4.30 -23.38 47.76
C PHE A 22 -3.77 -22.22 48.63
N LEU A 23 -4.10 -20.97 48.26
CA LEU A 23 -3.75 -19.76 49.04
C LEU A 23 -4.85 -19.34 50.05
N GLY A 24 -5.83 -20.21 50.33
CA GLY A 24 -6.95 -19.92 51.24
C GLY A 24 -7.99 -18.90 50.75
N LEU A 25 -7.83 -18.35 49.53
CA LEU A 25 -8.64 -17.27 48.95
C LEU A 25 -10.06 -17.68 48.50
N TRP A 26 -10.36 -18.98 48.36
CA TRP A 26 -11.62 -19.41 47.73
C TRP A 26 -12.86 -18.96 48.54
N PRO A 27 -13.75 -18.12 47.97
CA PRO A 27 -14.77 -17.39 48.74
C PRO A 27 -15.78 -18.28 49.47
N LEU A 28 -16.19 -19.43 48.89
CA LEU A 28 -17.18 -20.31 49.52
C LEU A 28 -16.62 -21.16 50.68
N LYS A 29 -15.29 -21.20 50.87
CA LYS A 29 -14.63 -21.88 52.01
C LYS A 29 -13.25 -21.25 52.26
N THR A 30 -13.23 -20.04 52.80
CA THR A 30 -11.97 -19.32 53.05
C THR A 30 -11.20 -19.95 54.21
N ASN A 31 -9.91 -20.24 54.01
CA ASN A 31 -9.09 -20.91 55.02
C ASN A 31 -8.13 -19.91 55.69
N GLN A 32 -8.56 -19.33 56.83
CA GLN A 32 -7.83 -18.26 57.51
C GLN A 32 -6.37 -18.60 57.84
N PRO A 33 -6.02 -19.70 58.53
CA PRO A 33 -4.62 -19.99 58.86
C PRO A 33 -3.75 -20.22 57.63
N LEU A 34 -4.30 -20.77 56.54
CA LEU A 34 -3.58 -20.99 55.28
C LEU A 34 -3.30 -19.68 54.54
N PHE A 35 -4.28 -18.76 54.52
CA PHE A 35 -4.09 -17.40 54.00
C PHE A 35 -3.03 -16.65 54.81
N ILE A 36 -3.12 -16.67 56.15
CA ILE A 36 -2.15 -16.04 57.04
C ILE A 36 -0.74 -16.62 56.80
N PHE A 37 -0.59 -17.94 56.74
CA PHE A 37 0.70 -18.60 56.46
C PHE A 37 1.35 -18.09 55.16
N PHE A 38 0.62 -18.08 54.04
CA PHE A 38 1.16 -17.61 52.78
C PHE A 38 1.43 -16.10 52.76
N THR A 39 0.58 -15.28 53.38
CA THR A 39 0.85 -13.84 53.53
C THR A 39 2.08 -13.58 54.40
N THR A 40 2.29 -14.34 55.49
CA THR A 40 3.48 -14.24 56.33
C THR A 40 4.75 -14.68 55.60
N TYR A 41 4.73 -15.80 54.87
CA TYR A 41 5.85 -16.22 54.00
C TYR A 41 6.22 -15.13 53.00
N MET A 42 5.22 -14.54 52.33
CA MET A 42 5.44 -13.49 51.34
C MET A 42 5.98 -12.18 51.95
N ILE A 43 5.54 -11.81 53.15
CA ILE A 43 6.12 -10.68 53.90
C ILE A 43 7.60 -10.96 54.25
N ILE A 44 7.92 -12.17 54.74
CA ILE A 44 9.30 -12.57 55.05
C ILE A 44 10.17 -12.56 53.79
N TYR A 45 9.67 -13.08 52.66
CA TYR A 45 10.34 -12.99 51.36
C TYR A 45 10.64 -11.55 50.97
N CYS A 46 9.66 -10.65 51.02
CA CYS A 46 9.86 -9.23 50.68
C CYS A 46 10.87 -8.54 51.63
N ILE A 47 10.93 -8.93 52.91
CA ILE A 47 11.96 -8.43 53.85
C ILE A 47 13.36 -8.92 53.42
N MET A 48 13.52 -10.18 53.01
CA MET A 48 14.79 -10.72 52.49
C MET A 48 15.19 -10.08 51.14
N GLY A 49 14.22 -9.77 50.28
CA GLY A 49 14.43 -9.01 49.05
C GLY A 49 14.87 -7.56 49.31
N ILE A 50 14.24 -6.87 50.26
CA ILE A 50 14.66 -5.53 50.71
C ILE A 50 16.05 -5.58 51.36
N GLY A 51 16.38 -6.63 52.12
CA GLY A 51 17.72 -6.85 52.66
C GLY A 51 18.80 -6.95 51.56
N HIS A 52 18.50 -7.68 50.48
CA HIS A 52 19.36 -7.74 49.29
C HIS A 52 19.47 -6.39 48.57
N LEU A 53 18.38 -5.60 48.54
CA LEU A 53 18.31 -4.29 47.92
C LEU A 53 19.19 -3.27 48.64
N ILE A 54 19.19 -3.31 49.99
CA ILE A 54 20.01 -2.45 50.83
C ILE A 54 21.48 -2.88 50.77
N LYS A 55 21.78 -4.18 50.77
CA LYS A 55 23.15 -4.68 50.77
C LYS A 55 23.89 -4.43 49.45
N ASN A 56 23.19 -4.55 48.32
CA ASN A 56 23.74 -4.36 46.99
C ASN A 56 23.35 -3.00 46.38
N PHE A 57 23.00 -2.01 47.22
CA PHE A 57 22.49 -0.70 46.78
C PHE A 57 23.47 0.05 45.87
N ASP A 58 24.77 -0.19 46.05
CA ASP A 58 25.86 0.38 45.25
C ASP A 58 25.99 -0.24 43.84
N GLN A 59 25.20 -1.29 43.51
CA GLN A 59 25.27 -2.04 42.25
C GLN A 59 23.90 -2.02 41.52
N PRO A 60 23.65 -1.06 40.61
CA PRO A 60 22.32 -0.78 40.06
C PRO A 60 21.69 -1.94 39.27
N GLU A 61 22.51 -2.77 38.61
CA GLU A 61 22.06 -3.97 37.90
C GLU A 61 21.36 -4.97 38.84
N LEU A 62 21.97 -5.24 40.00
CA LEU A 62 21.43 -6.14 41.03
C LEU A 62 20.30 -5.49 41.82
N VAL A 63 20.30 -4.16 41.96
CA VAL A 63 19.16 -3.41 42.50
C VAL A 63 17.93 -3.62 41.63
N VAL A 64 18.04 -3.53 40.30
CA VAL A 64 16.86 -3.64 39.42
C VAL A 64 16.42 -5.09 39.17
N ALA A 65 17.35 -6.04 39.04
CA ALA A 65 17.01 -7.48 39.03
C ALA A 65 16.26 -7.93 40.31
N ASN A 66 16.50 -7.26 41.42
CA ASN A 66 15.79 -7.48 42.67
C ASN A 66 14.44 -6.73 42.73
N LEU A 67 14.34 -5.54 42.12
CA LEU A 67 13.07 -4.80 42.01
C LEU A 67 12.05 -5.51 41.10
N THR A 68 12.47 -6.12 39.98
CA THR A 68 11.55 -6.88 39.11
C THR A 68 10.84 -7.99 39.88
N ASP A 69 11.60 -8.79 40.63
CA ASP A 69 11.06 -9.92 41.37
C ASP A 69 10.18 -9.46 42.56
N ASN A 70 10.64 -8.46 43.33
CA ASN A 70 9.82 -7.92 44.42
C ASN A 70 8.52 -7.27 43.94
N ILE A 71 8.50 -6.64 42.76
CA ILE A 71 7.27 -6.08 42.18
C ILE A 71 6.29 -7.20 41.81
N LEU A 72 6.76 -8.30 41.21
CA LEU A 72 5.91 -9.47 40.94
C LEU A 72 5.31 -10.06 42.23
N PHE A 73 6.11 -10.21 43.29
CA PHE A 73 5.62 -10.73 44.57
C PHE A 73 4.70 -9.73 45.31
N ALA A 74 4.94 -8.42 45.19
CA ALA A 74 4.03 -7.38 45.68
C ALA A 74 2.70 -7.35 44.89
N MET A 75 2.73 -7.60 43.58
CA MET A 75 1.52 -7.77 42.77
C MET A 75 0.67 -8.93 43.29
N ILE A 76 1.29 -10.09 43.56
CA ILE A 76 0.61 -11.27 44.12
C ILE A 76 0.02 -10.96 45.50
N LEU A 77 0.75 -10.29 46.39
CA LEU A 77 0.24 -9.87 47.71
C LEU A 77 -1.02 -8.98 47.59
N GLY A 78 -1.01 -7.98 46.70
CA GLY A 78 -2.18 -7.13 46.47
C GLY A 78 -3.36 -7.89 45.87
N LYS A 79 -3.14 -8.80 44.90
CA LYS A 79 -4.18 -9.69 44.36
C LYS A 79 -4.79 -10.57 45.46
N MET A 80 -3.96 -11.16 46.33
CA MET A 80 -4.41 -11.93 47.49
C MET A 80 -5.30 -11.08 48.42
N PHE A 81 -4.90 -9.84 48.71
CA PHE A 81 -5.66 -8.93 49.58
C PHE A 81 -6.98 -8.46 48.94
N ILE A 82 -7.00 -8.12 47.64
CA ILE A 82 -8.21 -7.67 46.94
C ILE A 82 -9.21 -8.82 46.81
N CYS A 83 -8.77 -10.03 46.43
CA CYS A 83 -9.62 -11.23 46.44
C CYS A 83 -10.16 -11.55 47.85
N ARG A 84 -9.37 -11.32 48.91
CA ARG A 84 -9.82 -11.47 50.29
C ARG A 84 -10.89 -10.43 50.66
N ARG A 85 -10.76 -9.19 50.17
CA ARG A 85 -11.72 -8.08 50.39
C ARG A 85 -13.03 -8.25 49.60
N SER A 86 -12.97 -8.68 48.33
CA SER A 86 -14.16 -8.87 47.47
C SER A 86 -14.91 -10.18 47.75
N CYS A 87 -14.40 -11.03 48.64
CA CYS A 87 -14.93 -12.34 49.00
C CYS A 87 -16.46 -12.38 49.20
N GLU A 88 -17.05 -11.47 49.98
CA GLU A 88 -18.52 -11.48 50.20
C GLU A 88 -19.32 -11.24 48.91
N THR A 89 -18.83 -10.34 48.05
CA THR A 89 -19.48 -10.06 46.76
C THR A 89 -19.27 -11.23 45.79
N MET A 90 -18.11 -11.89 45.82
CA MET A 90 -17.87 -13.14 45.09
C MET A 90 -18.82 -14.26 45.56
N ILE A 91 -19.13 -14.38 46.86
CA ILE A 91 -20.13 -15.37 47.34
C ILE A 91 -21.50 -15.08 46.73
N LYS A 92 -21.93 -13.80 46.73
CA LYS A 92 -23.22 -13.37 46.14
C LYS A 92 -23.26 -13.65 44.63
N PHE A 93 -22.18 -13.32 43.91
CA PHE A 93 -22.02 -13.58 42.48
C PHE A 93 -22.05 -15.08 42.15
N LEU A 94 -21.25 -15.90 42.85
CA LEU A 94 -21.16 -17.35 42.60
C LEU A 94 -22.50 -18.07 42.84
N LYS A 95 -23.25 -17.68 43.89
CA LYS A 95 -24.61 -18.19 44.12
C LYS A 95 -25.60 -17.77 43.02
N SER A 96 -25.41 -16.59 42.42
CA SER A 96 -26.27 -16.11 41.33
C SER A 96 -26.07 -16.90 40.03
N ILE A 97 -24.83 -17.30 39.72
CA ILE A 97 -24.53 -18.10 38.51
C ILE A 97 -24.70 -19.62 38.71
N GLU A 98 -24.90 -20.11 39.94
CA GLU A 98 -25.08 -21.55 40.21
C GLU A 98 -26.28 -22.13 39.45
N ILE A 99 -27.34 -21.34 39.27
CA ILE A 99 -28.55 -21.69 38.52
C ILE A 99 -28.24 -21.91 37.02
N ASP A 100 -27.26 -21.20 36.46
CA ASP A 100 -26.88 -21.26 35.04
C ASP A 100 -26.29 -22.62 34.63
N PHE A 101 -25.82 -23.43 35.59
CA PHE A 101 -25.34 -24.79 35.35
C PHE A 101 -26.47 -25.84 35.37
N THR A 102 -27.73 -25.41 35.58
CA THR A 102 -28.88 -26.30 35.56
C THR A 102 -29.50 -26.39 34.16
N THR A 103 -30.06 -27.55 33.83
CA THR A 103 -30.78 -27.76 32.55
C THR A 103 -32.04 -26.90 32.42
N LYS A 104 -32.55 -26.32 33.51
CA LYS A 104 -33.78 -25.50 33.53
C LYS A 104 -33.62 -24.11 32.92
N MET A 105 -32.41 -23.70 32.55
CA MET A 105 -32.13 -22.37 31.99
C MET A 105 -32.13 -22.32 30.45
N TYR A 106 -32.02 -23.48 29.79
CA TYR A 106 -31.88 -23.61 28.35
C TYR A 106 -33.09 -24.35 27.80
N ASP A 107 -33.89 -23.66 26.98
CA ASP A 107 -35.11 -24.22 26.41
C ASP A 107 -34.78 -25.01 25.13
N ASN A 108 -33.74 -24.58 24.41
CA ASN A 108 -33.30 -25.16 23.14
C ASN A 108 -31.90 -25.75 23.19
N VAL A 109 -31.65 -26.81 22.40
CA VAL A 109 -30.32 -27.43 22.24
C VAL A 109 -29.29 -26.42 21.74
N GLN A 110 -29.69 -25.51 20.85
CA GLN A 110 -28.83 -24.44 20.31
C GLN A 110 -28.32 -23.49 21.40
N GLU A 111 -29.18 -23.10 22.36
CA GLU A 111 -28.78 -22.25 23.49
C GLU A 111 -27.74 -22.96 24.37
N LYS A 112 -28.01 -24.22 24.73
CA LYS A 112 -27.08 -25.05 25.49
C LYS A 112 -25.73 -25.15 24.78
N MET A 113 -25.71 -25.40 23.47
CA MET A 113 -24.48 -25.53 22.68
C MET A 113 -23.69 -24.21 22.62
N VAL A 114 -24.36 -23.07 22.45
CA VAL A 114 -23.72 -21.74 22.47
C VAL A 114 -23.11 -21.43 23.84
N TYR A 115 -23.81 -21.72 24.94
CA TYR A 115 -23.24 -21.59 26.30
C TYR A 115 -22.01 -22.48 26.51
N LEU A 116 -22.11 -23.75 26.11
CA LEU A 116 -21.01 -24.72 26.24
C LEU A 116 -19.78 -24.35 25.41
N TYR A 117 -19.93 -23.66 24.27
CA TYR A 117 -18.81 -23.16 23.47
C TYR A 117 -17.98 -22.12 24.24
N TYR A 118 -18.62 -21.09 24.82
CA TYR A 118 -17.94 -20.10 25.66
C TYR A 118 -17.31 -20.73 26.90
N ASN A 119 -17.98 -21.69 27.52
CA ASN A 119 -17.44 -22.44 28.66
C ASN A 119 -16.19 -23.27 28.28
N LYS A 120 -16.19 -23.95 27.12
CA LYS A 120 -15.02 -24.68 26.61
C LYS A 120 -13.82 -23.75 26.38
N ILE A 121 -14.02 -22.55 25.83
CA ILE A 121 -12.96 -21.54 25.65
C ILE A 121 -12.40 -21.10 27.02
N ALA A 122 -13.27 -20.77 27.96
CA ALA A 122 -12.86 -20.37 29.31
C ALA A 122 -12.05 -21.47 30.02
N LEU A 123 -12.50 -22.74 29.95
CA LEU A 123 -11.79 -23.87 30.52
C LEU A 123 -10.44 -24.15 29.84
N PHE A 124 -10.33 -23.92 28.53
CA PHE A 124 -9.07 -24.00 27.79
C PHE A 124 -8.09 -22.91 28.26
N PHE A 125 -8.53 -21.65 28.33
CA PHE A 125 -7.68 -20.55 28.79
C PHE A 125 -7.18 -20.77 30.23
N VAL A 126 -8.07 -21.14 31.16
CA VAL A 126 -7.70 -21.41 32.56
C VAL A 126 -6.59 -22.46 32.67
N LYS A 127 -6.65 -23.52 31.85
CA LYS A 127 -5.59 -24.54 31.78
C LYS A 127 -4.30 -24.00 31.16
N MET A 128 -4.38 -23.38 29.98
CA MET A 128 -3.19 -22.91 29.26
C MET A 128 -2.44 -21.82 30.02
N SER A 129 -3.15 -20.84 30.58
CA SER A 129 -2.57 -19.75 31.37
C SER A 129 -1.85 -20.27 32.62
N THR A 130 -2.46 -21.20 33.37
CA THR A 130 -1.83 -21.76 34.57
C THR A 130 -0.71 -22.75 34.27
N PHE A 131 -0.77 -23.46 33.13
CA PHE A 131 0.34 -24.27 32.62
C PHE A 131 1.54 -23.41 32.22
N LEU A 132 1.33 -22.36 31.41
CA LEU A 132 2.39 -21.45 30.95
C LEU A 132 3.03 -20.68 32.12
N ALA A 133 2.22 -20.19 33.07
CA ALA A 133 2.73 -19.55 34.28
C ALA A 133 3.56 -20.52 35.14
N GLY A 134 3.17 -21.80 35.21
CA GLY A 134 3.93 -22.84 35.89
C GLY A 134 5.26 -23.14 35.20
N LEU A 135 5.23 -23.34 33.87
CA LEU A 135 6.42 -23.57 33.07
C LEU A 135 7.43 -22.43 33.23
N ALA A 136 6.99 -21.17 33.06
CA ALA A 136 7.84 -19.99 33.23
C ALA A 136 8.45 -19.90 34.63
N ALA A 137 7.63 -20.07 35.69
CA ALA A 137 8.12 -20.02 37.06
C ALA A 137 9.11 -21.16 37.39
N THR A 138 8.90 -22.37 36.86
CA THR A 138 9.87 -23.46 37.00
C THR A 138 11.17 -23.23 36.24
N LEU A 139 11.10 -22.74 34.99
CA LEU A 139 12.29 -22.46 34.18
C LEU A 139 13.15 -21.36 34.82
N TYR A 140 12.52 -20.30 35.34
CA TYR A 140 13.21 -19.24 36.07
C TYR A 140 13.93 -19.77 37.32
N TYR A 141 13.25 -20.57 38.14
CA TYR A 141 13.85 -21.20 39.33
C TYR A 141 15.01 -22.14 38.99
N PHE A 142 14.89 -22.94 37.93
CA PHE A 142 15.96 -23.88 37.51
C PHE A 142 17.11 -23.21 36.74
N ARG A 143 16.95 -22.00 36.20
CA ARG A 143 18.02 -21.26 35.50
C ARG A 143 19.31 -21.22 36.32
N THR A 144 19.26 -20.71 37.55
CA THR A 144 20.44 -20.57 38.41
C THR A 144 21.01 -21.92 38.84
N PHE A 145 20.21 -22.99 38.87
CA PHE A 145 20.71 -24.34 39.11
C PHE A 145 21.61 -24.82 37.96
N PHE A 146 21.23 -24.56 36.70
CA PHE A 146 22.09 -24.88 35.55
C PHE A 146 23.33 -23.98 35.47
N GLU A 147 23.22 -22.68 35.77
CA GLU A 147 24.37 -21.76 35.87
C GLU A 147 25.37 -22.24 36.94
N ASN A 148 24.89 -22.66 38.12
CA ASN A 148 25.75 -23.15 39.19
C ASN A 148 26.31 -24.56 38.89
N TRP A 149 25.60 -25.40 38.15
CA TRP A 149 26.08 -26.73 37.74
C TRP A 149 27.25 -26.64 36.75
N SER A 150 27.18 -25.75 35.76
CA SER A 150 28.32 -25.53 34.84
C SER A 150 29.50 -24.89 35.56
N ALA A 151 29.27 -23.96 36.50
CA ALA A 151 30.32 -23.39 37.35
C ALA A 151 30.96 -24.42 38.31
N MET A 152 30.20 -25.44 38.75
CA MET A 152 30.74 -26.55 39.54
C MET A 152 31.69 -27.42 38.71
N MET A 153 31.36 -27.67 37.45
CA MET A 153 32.21 -28.44 36.52
C MET A 153 33.51 -27.72 36.13
N SER A 154 33.56 -26.39 36.23
CA SER A 154 34.77 -25.58 35.98
C SER A 154 35.55 -25.20 37.25
N GLY A 155 35.12 -25.65 38.44
CA GLY A 155 35.81 -25.44 39.72
C GLY A 155 35.58 -24.09 40.40
N ASN A 156 35.03 -23.09 39.71
CA ASN A 156 34.72 -21.76 40.25
C ASN A 156 33.27 -21.70 40.79
N PHE A 157 32.93 -22.58 41.73
CA PHE A 157 31.58 -22.66 42.28
C PHE A 157 31.24 -21.47 43.21
N SER A 158 30.07 -20.85 42.99
CA SER A 158 29.52 -19.81 43.87
C SER A 158 28.09 -20.15 44.28
N TYR A 159 27.72 -19.85 45.53
CA TYR A 159 26.41 -20.19 46.12
C TYR A 159 25.29 -19.21 45.71
N LYS A 160 25.14 -18.95 44.40
CA LYS A 160 24.15 -18.01 43.83
C LYS A 160 22.73 -18.57 43.99
N LEU A 161 21.84 -17.84 44.66
CA LEU A 161 20.47 -18.31 44.94
C LEU A 161 19.53 -18.22 43.71
N PRO A 162 18.47 -19.06 43.61
CA PRO A 162 17.47 -18.99 42.54
C PRO A 162 16.67 -17.67 42.45
N TYR A 163 16.66 -16.88 43.53
CA TYR A 163 16.07 -15.54 43.56
C TYR A 163 17.05 -14.56 44.25
N PRO A 164 17.07 -13.27 43.88
CA PRO A 164 17.98 -12.25 44.43
C PRO A 164 17.55 -11.80 45.82
N VAL A 165 17.76 -12.64 46.84
CA VAL A 165 17.39 -12.38 48.24
C VAL A 165 18.58 -12.50 49.19
N HIS A 166 18.53 -11.80 50.32
CA HIS A 166 19.55 -11.87 51.37
C HIS A 166 18.95 -12.54 52.61
N PRO A 167 19.37 -13.78 52.95
CA PRO A 167 18.88 -14.47 54.14
C PRO A 167 19.39 -13.81 55.44
N PHE A 168 18.62 -13.98 56.53
CA PHE A 168 18.98 -13.47 57.86
C PHE A 168 20.21 -14.14 58.49
N PHE A 169 20.82 -15.11 57.82
CA PHE A 169 22.02 -15.84 58.23
C PHE A 169 22.93 -16.09 57.01
N GLU A 170 24.23 -16.14 57.24
CA GLU A 170 25.22 -16.37 56.19
C GLU A 170 25.19 -17.81 55.68
N ILE A 171 25.31 -17.99 54.35
CA ILE A 171 25.49 -19.30 53.72
C ILE A 171 26.95 -19.69 53.90
N LYS A 172 27.23 -20.77 54.64
CA LYS A 172 28.61 -21.21 54.96
C LYS A 172 28.96 -22.58 54.38
N ASP A 173 27.96 -23.33 53.93
CA ASP A 173 28.10 -24.72 53.52
C ASP A 173 26.95 -25.14 52.59
N THR A 174 27.10 -26.30 51.95
CA THR A 174 26.10 -26.82 51.00
C THR A 174 24.75 -27.13 51.66
N SER A 175 24.69 -27.47 52.95
CA SER A 175 23.40 -27.78 53.61
C SER A 175 22.58 -26.52 53.88
N THR A 176 23.19 -25.42 54.32
CA THR A 176 22.48 -24.13 54.48
C THR A 176 21.98 -23.59 53.14
N TYR A 177 22.78 -23.70 52.07
CA TYR A 177 22.35 -23.37 50.71
C TYR A 177 21.13 -24.19 50.26
N ILE A 178 21.16 -25.52 50.42
CA ILE A 178 20.03 -26.40 50.04
C ILE A 178 18.76 -26.04 50.83
N CYS A 179 18.87 -25.77 52.14
CA CYS A 179 17.73 -25.37 52.96
C CYS A 179 17.06 -24.07 52.47
N ILE A 180 17.85 -23.07 52.07
CA ILE A 180 17.33 -21.80 51.52
C ILE A 180 16.68 -22.03 50.15
N CYS A 181 17.27 -22.85 49.28
CA CYS A 181 16.66 -23.21 48.00
C CYS A 181 15.31 -23.93 48.18
N VAL A 182 15.21 -24.87 49.12
CA VAL A 182 13.94 -25.57 49.46
C VAL A 182 12.88 -24.61 50.00
N TYR A 183 13.26 -23.62 50.82
CA TYR A 183 12.36 -22.53 51.24
C TYR A 183 11.86 -21.72 50.04
N LEU A 184 12.78 -21.29 49.16
CA LEU A 184 12.48 -20.47 47.98
C LEU A 184 11.63 -21.19 46.93
N ALA A 185 11.73 -22.52 46.80
CA ALA A 185 10.93 -23.30 45.87
C ALA A 185 9.41 -23.15 46.08
N LEU A 186 8.96 -22.77 47.29
CA LEU A 186 7.55 -22.49 47.58
C LEU A 186 7.01 -21.29 46.78
N ALA A 187 7.89 -20.35 46.37
CA ALA A 187 7.52 -19.19 45.56
C ALA A 187 6.91 -19.59 44.20
N VAL A 188 7.38 -20.68 43.59
CA VAL A 188 6.86 -21.19 42.30
C VAL A 188 5.37 -21.54 42.41
N ALA A 189 4.96 -22.20 43.50
CA ALA A 189 3.55 -22.54 43.74
C ALA A 189 2.68 -21.30 44.01
N ILE A 190 3.26 -20.27 44.64
CA ILE A 190 2.58 -19.01 44.93
C ILE A 190 2.41 -18.16 43.66
N ILE A 191 3.38 -18.15 42.73
CA ILE A 191 3.23 -17.53 41.41
C ILE A 191 2.06 -18.19 40.65
N ILE A 192 2.05 -19.53 40.54
CA ILE A 192 0.99 -20.26 39.84
C ILE A 192 -0.40 -19.96 40.43
N CYS A 193 -0.55 -20.06 41.76
CA CYS A 193 -1.86 -19.97 42.41
C CYS A 193 -2.32 -18.52 42.70
N GLY A 194 -1.38 -17.59 42.86
CA GLY A 194 -1.63 -16.22 43.31
C GLY A 194 -1.49 -15.14 42.23
N TYR A 195 -0.67 -15.37 41.21
CA TYR A 195 -0.61 -14.49 40.03
C TYR A 195 -1.68 -14.89 39.00
N ALA A 196 -1.61 -16.13 38.50
CA ALA A 196 -2.48 -16.60 37.42
C ALA A 196 -3.87 -17.04 37.92
N GLY A 197 -3.99 -17.57 39.14
CA GLY A 197 -5.26 -18.05 39.71
C GLY A 197 -6.39 -17.00 39.74
N PRO A 198 -6.16 -15.78 40.27
CA PRO A 198 -7.14 -14.69 40.25
C PRO A 198 -7.52 -14.24 38.82
N ASP A 199 -6.54 -14.14 37.92
CA ASP A 199 -6.77 -13.67 36.55
C ASP A 199 -7.60 -14.67 35.73
N ALA A 200 -7.29 -15.96 35.87
CA ALA A 200 -8.08 -17.06 35.32
C ALA A 200 -9.52 -17.07 35.87
N PHE A 201 -9.72 -16.73 37.16
CA PHE A 201 -11.06 -16.55 37.72
C PHE A 201 -11.82 -15.40 37.02
N VAL A 202 -11.24 -14.20 36.95
CA VAL A 202 -11.91 -13.03 36.35
C VAL A 202 -12.29 -13.29 34.90
N LEU A 203 -11.35 -13.77 34.07
CA LEU A 203 -11.64 -14.03 32.65
C LEU A 203 -12.69 -15.12 32.45
N SER A 204 -12.64 -16.21 33.23
CA SER A 204 -13.61 -17.29 33.08
C SER A 204 -15.01 -16.92 33.57
N MET A 205 -15.14 -16.02 34.55
CA MET A 205 -16.45 -15.45 34.93
C MET A 205 -16.96 -14.47 33.86
N ALA A 206 -16.08 -13.65 33.26
CA ALA A 206 -16.46 -12.77 32.14
C ALA A 206 -16.94 -13.58 30.92
N LEU A 207 -16.22 -14.65 30.54
CA LEU A 207 -16.62 -15.53 29.44
C LEU A 207 -17.92 -16.31 29.73
N HIS A 208 -18.21 -16.66 30.99
CA HIS A 208 -19.51 -17.21 31.39
C HIS A 208 -20.65 -16.20 31.14
N ILE A 209 -20.46 -14.93 31.54
CA ILE A 209 -21.43 -13.85 31.28
C ILE A 209 -21.61 -13.63 29.77
N CYS A 210 -20.52 -13.61 28.97
CA CYS A 210 -20.60 -13.54 27.51
C CYS A 210 -21.40 -14.70 26.90
N GLY A 211 -21.21 -15.93 27.41
CA GLY A 211 -22.01 -17.09 27.03
C GLY A 211 -23.50 -16.92 27.34
N GLN A 212 -23.85 -16.31 28.47
CA GLN A 212 -25.24 -16.00 28.84
C GLN A 212 -25.86 -14.89 27.97
N PHE A 213 -25.10 -13.85 27.58
CA PHE A 213 -25.56 -12.87 26.59
C PHE A 213 -25.76 -13.50 25.20
N ALA A 214 -24.91 -14.46 24.80
CA ALA A 214 -25.08 -15.19 23.55
C ALA A 214 -26.34 -16.08 23.56
N VAL A 215 -26.64 -16.74 24.69
CA VAL A 215 -27.91 -17.45 24.91
C VAL A 215 -29.11 -16.51 24.85
N LEU A 216 -29.02 -15.33 25.47
CA LEU A 216 -30.08 -14.33 25.41
C LEU A 216 -30.35 -13.85 23.97
N SER A 217 -29.29 -13.69 23.16
CA SER A 217 -29.39 -13.40 21.73
C SER A 217 -30.13 -14.51 20.97
N CYS A 218 -29.87 -15.79 21.27
CA CYS A 218 -30.68 -16.90 20.74
C CYS A 218 -32.16 -16.77 21.13
N LYS A 219 -32.48 -16.50 22.41
CA LYS A 219 -33.88 -16.34 22.85
C LYS A 219 -34.59 -15.16 22.18
N VAL A 220 -33.88 -14.06 21.91
CA VAL A 220 -34.41 -12.93 21.11
C VAL A 220 -34.68 -13.35 19.66
N ASN A 221 -33.79 -14.11 19.01
CA ASN A 221 -34.00 -14.58 17.64
C ASN A 221 -35.17 -15.58 17.51
N HIS A 222 -35.48 -16.35 18.57
CA HIS A 222 -36.62 -17.26 18.61
C HIS A 222 -37.95 -16.60 18.99
N LEU A 223 -37.93 -15.38 19.55
CA LEU A 223 -39.11 -14.64 20.02
C LEU A 223 -40.22 -14.48 18.95
N LEU A 224 -39.84 -14.42 17.67
CA LEU A 224 -40.76 -14.22 16.55
C LEU A 224 -41.54 -15.48 16.11
N LYS A 225 -41.33 -16.64 16.76
CA LYS A 225 -41.96 -17.92 16.38
C LYS A 225 -43.14 -18.35 17.25
N ASP A 226 -43.36 -17.73 18.40
CA ASP A 226 -44.38 -18.14 19.38
C ASP A 226 -45.23 -16.93 19.80
N HIS A 227 -46.45 -16.87 19.25
CA HIS A 227 -47.31 -15.68 19.35
C HIS A 227 -48.13 -15.64 20.65
N GLU A 228 -48.45 -16.78 21.27
CA GLU A 228 -49.40 -16.83 22.40
C GLU A 228 -48.83 -16.28 23.70
N ASN A 229 -47.51 -16.38 23.90
CA ASN A 229 -46.82 -15.95 25.14
C ASN A 229 -45.87 -14.74 24.95
N TYR A 230 -45.96 -14.04 23.82
CA TYR A 230 -45.04 -12.98 23.38
C TYR A 230 -44.65 -11.97 24.49
N HIS A 231 -45.62 -11.35 25.16
CA HIS A 231 -45.36 -10.36 26.22
C HIS A 231 -44.64 -10.94 27.45
N ARG A 232 -44.96 -12.19 27.83
CA ARG A 232 -44.32 -12.90 28.94
C ARG A 232 -42.87 -13.25 28.59
N ASN A 233 -42.64 -13.68 27.35
CA ASN A 233 -41.31 -14.00 26.84
C ASN A 233 -40.41 -12.76 26.74
N ILE A 234 -40.94 -11.61 26.28
CA ILE A 234 -40.23 -10.32 26.36
C ILE A 234 -39.90 -9.95 27.80
N SER A 235 -40.86 -10.03 28.73
CA SER A 235 -40.64 -9.67 30.14
C SER A 235 -39.51 -10.50 30.76
N ASN A 236 -39.51 -11.82 30.55
CA ASN A 236 -38.45 -12.72 30.98
C ASN A 236 -37.08 -12.36 30.37
N ILE A 237 -37.03 -12.02 29.08
CA ILE A 237 -35.80 -11.62 28.37
C ILE A 237 -35.26 -10.29 28.88
N VAL A 238 -36.11 -9.29 29.11
CA VAL A 238 -35.70 -7.97 29.66
C VAL A 238 -35.20 -8.11 31.09
N LEU A 239 -35.88 -8.89 31.94
CA LEU A 239 -35.45 -9.17 33.31
C LEU A 239 -34.10 -9.92 33.33
N ARG A 240 -33.90 -10.90 32.43
CA ARG A 240 -32.62 -11.61 32.31
C ARG A 240 -31.52 -10.71 31.74
N HIS A 241 -31.82 -9.81 30.80
CA HIS A 241 -30.88 -8.83 30.27
C HIS A 241 -30.35 -7.91 31.39
N TYR A 242 -31.27 -7.31 32.15
CA TYR A 242 -30.95 -6.47 33.31
C TYR A 242 -30.13 -7.22 34.37
N HIS A 243 -30.48 -8.48 34.65
CA HIS A 243 -29.71 -9.33 35.57
C HIS A 243 -28.29 -9.60 35.09
N LEU A 244 -28.08 -9.87 33.79
CA LEU A 244 -26.75 -10.12 33.22
C LEU A 244 -25.88 -8.85 33.19
N ILE A 245 -26.48 -7.68 32.90
CA ILE A 245 -25.80 -6.38 33.03
C ILE A 245 -25.34 -6.18 34.48
N ARG A 246 -26.23 -6.37 35.46
CA ARG A 246 -25.89 -6.23 36.88
C ARG A 246 -24.81 -7.23 37.34
N LEU A 247 -24.74 -8.43 36.77
CA LEU A 247 -23.65 -9.37 37.01
C LEU A 247 -22.33 -8.90 36.38
N ALA A 248 -22.35 -8.32 35.18
CA ALA A 248 -21.18 -7.72 34.56
C ALA A 248 -20.64 -6.53 35.39
N GLU A 249 -21.52 -5.59 35.77
CA GLU A 249 -21.20 -4.48 36.68
C GLU A 249 -20.63 -4.99 38.02
N THR A 250 -21.18 -6.09 38.56
CA THR A 250 -20.68 -6.69 39.81
C THR A 250 -19.28 -7.27 39.63
N LEU A 251 -18.99 -7.94 38.51
CA LEU A 251 -17.66 -8.45 38.22
C LEU A 251 -16.67 -7.29 38.02
N GLU A 252 -17.02 -6.29 37.22
CA GLU A 252 -16.22 -5.11 36.94
C GLU A 252 -15.87 -4.35 38.23
N ASN A 253 -16.85 -3.91 39.02
CA ASN A 253 -16.62 -3.10 40.21
C ASN A 253 -15.77 -3.79 41.30
N ASN A 254 -15.76 -5.13 41.37
CA ASN A 254 -14.93 -5.86 42.33
C ASN A 254 -13.50 -6.14 41.81
N PHE A 255 -13.31 -6.23 40.50
CA PHE A 255 -12.05 -6.69 39.89
C PHE A 255 -11.31 -5.63 39.06
N ASN A 256 -11.91 -4.48 38.77
CA ASN A 256 -11.23 -3.34 38.13
C ASN A 256 -10.01 -2.88 38.95
N ILE A 257 -10.05 -2.97 40.28
CA ILE A 257 -8.87 -2.70 41.13
C ILE A 257 -7.74 -3.72 40.88
N ILE A 258 -8.06 -5.00 40.63
CA ILE A 258 -7.07 -6.00 40.20
C ILE A 258 -6.57 -5.69 38.79
N CYS A 259 -7.43 -5.27 37.86
CA CYS A 259 -7.01 -4.84 36.52
C CYS A 259 -6.05 -3.63 36.58
N LEU A 260 -6.35 -2.62 37.40
CA LEU A 260 -5.51 -1.44 37.63
C LEU A 260 -4.17 -1.78 38.30
N GLN A 261 -4.20 -2.65 39.32
CA GLN A 261 -2.99 -3.13 39.97
C GLN A 261 -2.14 -3.99 39.01
N GLN A 262 -2.80 -4.80 38.18
CA GLN A 262 -2.15 -5.61 37.15
C GLN A 262 -1.50 -4.72 36.09
N THR A 263 -2.20 -3.74 35.52
CA THR A 263 -1.63 -2.85 34.50
C THR A 263 -0.47 -2.03 35.08
N LEU A 264 -0.66 -1.33 36.20
CA LEU A 264 0.39 -0.54 36.84
C LEU A 264 1.59 -1.40 37.26
N GLY A 265 1.35 -2.59 37.81
CA GLY A 265 2.40 -3.55 38.15
C GLY A 265 3.13 -4.09 36.93
N THR A 266 2.44 -4.41 35.83
CA THR A 266 3.10 -4.82 34.57
C THR A 266 3.84 -3.68 33.88
N VAL A 267 3.38 -2.43 34.01
CA VAL A 267 4.10 -1.26 33.48
C VAL A 267 5.40 -1.07 34.26
N LEU A 268 5.37 -1.11 35.60
CA LEU A 268 6.57 -1.05 36.42
C LEU A 268 7.50 -2.24 36.15
N LEU A 269 6.97 -3.47 36.13
CA LEU A 269 7.74 -4.67 35.83
C LEU A 269 8.39 -4.57 34.44
N LEU A 270 7.64 -4.15 33.41
CA LEU A 270 8.17 -3.95 32.07
C LEU A 270 9.24 -2.87 32.05
N CYS A 271 9.02 -1.71 32.66
CA CYS A 271 10.04 -0.66 32.78
C CYS A 271 11.32 -1.16 33.49
N PHE A 272 11.21 -1.98 34.53
CA PHE A 272 12.36 -2.51 35.25
C PHE A 272 13.01 -3.71 34.56
N THR A 273 12.29 -4.60 33.88
CA THR A 273 12.91 -5.63 33.03
C THR A 273 13.60 -5.00 31.83
N LEU A 274 13.02 -3.96 31.25
CA LEU A 274 13.59 -3.21 30.13
C LEU A 274 14.77 -2.34 30.60
N TYR A 275 14.81 -1.91 31.87
CA TYR A 275 16.03 -1.37 32.50
C TYR A 275 17.04 -2.46 32.90
N HIS A 276 16.62 -3.69 33.21
CA HIS A 276 17.57 -4.78 33.50
C HIS A 276 18.20 -5.35 32.23
N MET A 277 17.48 -5.30 31.11
CA MET A 277 18.06 -5.32 29.77
C MET A 277 19.06 -4.16 29.68
N LEU A 278 18.64 -2.88 29.82
CA LEU A 278 19.57 -1.74 29.76
C LEU A 278 20.87 -1.92 30.56
N ALA A 279 20.79 -2.21 31.86
CA ALA A 279 21.94 -2.08 32.75
C ALA A 279 23.06 -3.09 32.44
N ASN A 280 22.71 -4.26 31.88
CA ASN A 280 23.70 -5.11 31.23
C ASN A 280 24.09 -4.44 29.91
N LYS A 281 25.35 -4.02 29.74
CA LYS A 281 25.72 -3.22 28.57
C LYS A 281 25.47 -3.95 27.23
N ASP A 282 25.55 -5.27 27.24
CA ASP A 282 25.26 -6.18 26.12
C ASP A 282 23.75 -6.31 25.78
N TYR A 283 22.90 -5.52 26.47
CA TYR A 283 21.47 -5.32 26.26
C TYR A 283 21.08 -3.82 26.38
N ILE A 284 22.04 -2.86 26.38
CA ILE A 284 21.76 -1.42 26.56
C ILE A 284 21.37 -0.67 25.30
N GLU A 285 21.89 -1.12 24.15
CA GLU A 285 21.62 -0.51 22.85
C GLU A 285 20.09 -0.48 22.58
N ASP A 286 19.40 -1.57 22.88
CA ASP A 286 17.95 -1.80 22.69
C ASP A 286 17.01 -0.68 23.18
N LEU A 287 17.41 0.07 24.20
CA LEU A 287 16.55 1.08 24.82
C LEU A 287 17.19 2.47 24.91
N PHE A 288 18.37 2.67 24.31
CA PHE A 288 18.89 4.02 24.03
C PHE A 288 17.86 4.86 23.25
N VAL A 289 17.18 4.22 22.29
CA VAL A 289 16.05 4.77 21.50
C VAL A 289 14.91 5.32 22.37
N TYR A 290 14.68 4.75 23.56
CA TYR A 290 13.55 5.11 24.43
C TYR A 290 13.91 6.20 25.44
N LEU A 291 15.19 6.56 25.61
CA LEU A 291 15.60 7.74 26.36
C LEU A 291 16.19 8.86 25.49
N GLU A 292 16.00 8.76 24.17
CA GLU A 292 15.57 9.91 23.37
C GLU A 292 14.12 10.37 23.72
N ARG A 293 13.67 10.10 24.97
CA ARG A 293 12.43 10.53 25.64
C ARG A 293 12.56 11.13 27.09
N ILE A 294 13.55 12.01 27.36
CA ILE A 294 13.64 13.04 28.44
C ILE A 294 13.77 14.59 28.04
N PHE A 295 13.89 15.03 26.75
CA PHE A 295 13.86 16.45 26.22
C PHE A 295 12.97 17.01 24.97
N SER A 296 12.26 16.22 24.08
CA SER A 296 10.78 16.00 23.55
C SER A 296 9.26 15.49 24.26
N VAL A 297 8.50 15.41 25.50
CA VAL A 297 8.28 15.80 27.10
C VAL A 297 8.43 17.22 27.91
N GLY A 298 9.61 17.84 28.23
CA GLY A 298 10.00 19.25 28.60
C GLY A 298 10.14 20.47 27.59
N GLY A 299 10.94 20.55 26.48
CA GLY A 299 10.72 21.59 25.39
C GLY A 299 11.40 21.50 23.99
N ILE A 300 12.74 21.38 23.89
CA ILE A 300 13.50 21.79 22.67
C ILE A 300 14.46 20.71 22.09
N TRP A 301 15.02 19.82 22.91
CA TRP A 301 16.08 18.85 22.55
C TRP A 301 15.45 17.48 22.12
N PRO A 302 16.09 16.54 21.39
CA PRO A 302 15.38 15.68 20.42
C PRO A 302 14.06 14.91 20.75
N SER A 303 13.84 14.12 21.81
CA SER A 303 14.39 14.18 23.17
C SER A 303 13.53 13.54 24.32
N GLU A 304 12.17 13.72 24.51
CA GLU A 304 11.23 14.12 25.71
C GLU A 304 10.95 15.72 26.35
N ARG A 305 10.49 17.07 25.93
CA ARG A 305 9.34 18.02 25.17
C ARG A 305 7.85 18.26 25.52
N SER A 306 7.60 19.48 26.00
CA SER A 306 6.25 19.99 26.08
C SER A 306 5.77 20.23 24.66
N TYR A 307 5.01 19.28 24.13
CA TYR A 307 4.11 19.52 23.00
C TYR A 307 3.24 20.75 23.30
N VAL A 308 2.97 21.06 24.58
CA VAL A 308 2.35 22.31 25.04
C VAL A 308 3.15 23.56 24.65
N ARG A 309 4.46 23.65 24.95
CA ARG A 309 5.26 24.84 24.56
C ARG A 309 5.53 24.87 23.05
N PHE A 310 5.75 23.70 22.44
CA PHE A 310 5.95 23.59 20.99
C PHE A 310 4.67 23.98 20.21
N ALA A 311 3.48 23.60 20.69
CA ALA A 311 2.20 24.02 20.13
C ALA A 311 1.92 25.51 20.33
N ILE A 312 2.32 26.10 21.47
CA ILE A 312 2.24 27.55 21.67
C ILE A 312 3.14 28.30 20.67
N TYR A 313 4.37 27.83 20.44
CA TYR A 313 5.25 28.39 19.40
C TYR A 313 4.72 28.16 17.98
N ILE A 314 4.15 26.98 17.67
CA ILE A 314 3.51 26.68 16.39
C ILE A 314 2.27 27.57 16.16
N MET A 315 1.42 27.77 17.16
CA MET A 315 0.27 28.68 17.03
C MET A 315 0.69 30.13 16.81
N TYR A 316 1.74 30.59 17.50
CA TYR A 316 2.34 31.90 17.26
C TYR A 316 2.85 32.03 15.82
N TYR A 317 3.62 31.06 15.32
CA TYR A 317 4.13 31.04 13.95
C TYR A 317 3.02 30.92 12.89
N ILE A 318 2.00 30.07 13.08
CA ILE A 318 0.86 29.94 12.15
C ILE A 318 0.06 31.25 12.09
N HIS A 319 -0.18 31.90 13.22
CA HIS A 319 -0.88 33.19 13.25
C HIS A 319 -0.05 34.28 12.53
N TYR A 320 1.26 34.32 12.76
CA TYR A 320 2.18 35.22 12.05
C TYR A 320 2.21 34.93 10.54
N PHE A 321 2.25 33.66 10.12
CA PHE A 321 2.26 33.27 8.71
C PHE A 321 0.96 33.67 8.00
N ILE A 322 -0.20 33.55 8.65
CA ILE A 322 -1.48 33.99 8.10
C ILE A 322 -1.50 35.52 7.94
N MET A 323 -1.03 36.27 8.94
CA MET A 323 -0.94 37.74 8.86
C MET A 323 0.04 38.19 7.75
N ALA A 324 1.22 37.57 7.66
CA ALA A 324 2.21 37.88 6.63
C ALA A 324 1.75 37.50 5.21
N PHE A 325 0.95 36.44 5.04
CA PHE A 325 0.35 36.09 3.74
C PHE A 325 -0.74 37.09 3.34
N ILE A 326 -1.48 37.64 4.30
CA ILE A 326 -2.44 38.74 4.09
C ILE A 326 -1.70 40.04 3.73
N GLU A 327 -0.60 40.38 4.41
CA GLU A 327 0.23 41.54 4.03
C GLU A 327 0.85 41.37 2.64
N PHE A 328 1.44 40.21 2.32
CA PHE A 328 1.99 39.93 1.00
C PHE A 328 0.93 40.03 -0.12
N TYR A 329 -0.31 39.60 0.15
CA TYR A 329 -1.45 39.77 -0.76
C TYR A 329 -1.90 41.23 -0.90
N ASN A 330 -1.84 42.03 0.18
CA ASN A 330 -2.19 43.45 0.16
C ASN A 330 -1.11 44.36 -0.45
N VAL A 331 0.16 43.93 -0.42
CA VAL A 331 1.34 44.64 -0.98
C VAL A 331 1.58 44.27 -2.45
N PHE A 332 0.80 43.33 -3.00
CA PHE A 332 0.97 42.74 -4.33
C PHE A 332 0.90 43.80 -5.45
N GLY A 333 2.06 44.13 -6.01
CA GLY A 333 2.23 45.16 -7.04
C GLY A 333 3.37 46.16 -6.78
N ASN A 334 3.86 46.28 -5.54
CA ASN A 334 5.05 47.10 -5.23
C ASN A 334 6.28 46.21 -4.96
N LEU A 335 7.19 46.15 -5.93
CA LEU A 335 8.25 45.14 -5.99
C LEU A 335 9.22 45.15 -4.80
N GLU A 336 9.59 46.32 -4.28
CA GLU A 336 10.59 46.44 -3.20
C GLU A 336 10.02 46.02 -1.83
N LEU A 337 8.77 46.39 -1.56
CA LEU A 337 8.03 45.94 -0.37
C LEU A 337 7.63 44.46 -0.48
N MET A 338 7.26 43.98 -1.67
CA MET A 338 7.08 42.54 -1.90
C MET A 338 8.37 41.75 -1.63
N LEU A 339 9.53 42.23 -2.06
CA LEU A 339 10.81 41.55 -1.83
C LEU A 339 11.20 41.52 -0.36
N THR A 340 10.98 42.60 0.40
CA THR A 340 11.26 42.63 1.85
C THR A 340 10.30 41.70 2.62
N SER A 341 8.98 41.77 2.39
CA SER A 341 8.02 40.81 2.98
C SER A 341 8.32 39.35 2.60
N LEU A 342 8.74 39.09 1.36
CA LEU A 342 9.09 37.75 0.90
C LEU A 342 10.38 37.23 1.57
N VAL A 343 11.40 38.07 1.72
CA VAL A 343 12.64 37.71 2.42
C VAL A 343 12.38 37.45 3.90
N GLU A 344 11.57 38.26 4.58
CA GLU A 344 11.22 38.05 5.99
C GLU A 344 10.39 36.77 6.19
N THR A 345 9.42 36.47 5.32
CA THR A 345 8.70 35.18 5.37
C THR A 345 9.58 33.98 5.06
N ILE A 346 10.55 34.09 4.13
CA ILE A 346 11.52 33.02 3.85
C ILE A 346 12.43 32.79 5.06
N VAL A 347 12.99 33.83 5.67
CA VAL A 347 13.85 33.71 6.87
C VAL A 347 13.09 33.07 8.04
N HIS A 348 11.81 33.39 8.22
CA HIS A 348 10.97 32.76 9.24
C HIS A 348 10.54 31.32 8.90
N ALA A 349 10.33 30.98 7.63
CA ALA A 349 10.10 29.61 7.19
C ALA A 349 11.35 28.71 7.36
N MET A 350 12.53 29.25 7.06
CA MET A 350 13.81 28.55 7.23
C MET A 350 14.14 28.34 8.72
N THR A 351 13.92 29.33 9.59
CA THR A 351 14.15 29.17 11.04
C THR A 351 13.15 28.20 11.68
N PHE A 352 11.88 28.16 11.24
CA PHE A 352 10.94 27.10 11.63
C PHE A 352 11.46 25.70 11.24
N SER A 353 11.95 25.56 10.01
CA SER A 353 12.51 24.29 9.48
C SER A 353 13.79 23.87 10.21
N ILE A 354 14.65 24.81 10.59
CA ILE A 354 15.88 24.55 11.35
C ILE A 354 15.57 24.11 12.79
N VAL A 355 14.56 24.66 13.44
CA VAL A 355 14.10 24.19 14.77
C VAL A 355 13.42 22.82 14.69
N TRP A 356 12.81 22.48 13.55
CA TRP A 356 12.34 21.12 13.25
C TRP A 356 13.52 20.15 13.00
N LEU A 357 14.63 20.60 12.41
CA LEU A 357 15.84 19.80 12.13
C LEU A 357 16.73 19.56 13.36
N ILE A 358 16.98 20.59 14.18
CA ILE A 358 17.70 20.48 15.46
C ILE A 358 16.96 19.53 16.44
N ARG A 359 15.68 19.26 16.16
CA ARG A 359 14.88 18.29 16.88
C ARG A 359 15.12 16.83 16.49
N CYS A 360 15.76 16.59 15.35
CA CYS A 360 15.77 15.27 14.70
C CYS A 360 17.18 14.67 14.57
N SER A 361 18.23 15.28 15.14
CA SER A 361 19.55 14.64 15.21
C SER A 361 20.45 15.20 16.31
N ASN A 362 21.32 14.35 16.87
CA ASN A 362 22.45 14.81 17.71
C ASN A 362 23.68 13.87 17.76
N LEU A 363 23.79 12.88 16.87
CA LEU A 363 25.09 12.22 16.58
C LEU A 363 25.50 12.31 15.10
N LEU A 364 24.88 13.23 14.37
CA LEU A 364 25.20 13.64 12.99
C LEU A 364 26.51 14.48 12.96
N LYS A 365 27.54 14.03 13.71
CA LYS A 365 28.61 14.91 14.24
C LYS A 365 30.02 14.29 14.28
N ILE A 366 30.25 13.17 13.59
CA ILE A 366 31.60 12.64 13.38
C ILE A 366 31.91 12.52 11.87
N ASN A 367 31.12 11.77 11.09
CA ASN A 367 31.24 11.74 9.62
C ASN A 367 29.87 11.93 8.96
N LEU A 368 29.84 12.76 7.92
CA LEU A 368 28.70 12.98 7.03
C LEU A 368 29.25 13.14 5.61
N ASP A 369 29.30 12.04 4.87
CA ASP A 369 29.70 12.08 3.46
C ASP A 369 28.56 12.58 2.57
N ILE A 370 28.92 13.08 1.38
CA ILE A 370 28.16 14.06 0.59
C ILE A 370 26.89 13.47 -0.08
N SER A 371 26.53 12.22 0.22
CA SER A 371 25.58 11.38 -0.51
C SER A 371 24.08 11.62 -0.22
N GLU A 372 23.68 12.38 0.80
CA GLU A 372 22.26 12.66 1.11
C GLU A 372 21.68 13.93 0.45
N ILE A 373 22.51 14.71 -0.25
CA ILE A 373 22.09 15.88 -1.03
C ILE A 373 21.14 15.56 -2.23
N PRO A 374 21.27 14.45 -3.00
CA PRO A 374 20.48 14.23 -4.22
C PRO A 374 19.01 13.89 -3.96
N THR A 375 18.68 13.22 -2.85
CA THR A 375 17.29 12.87 -2.53
C THR A 375 16.47 14.13 -2.21
N CYS A 376 17.07 15.10 -1.54
CA CYS A 376 16.49 16.43 -1.36
C CYS A 376 16.42 17.20 -2.68
N PHE A 377 17.50 17.24 -3.48
CA PHE A 377 17.49 17.94 -4.76
C PHE A 377 16.51 17.36 -5.79
N THR A 378 16.33 16.04 -5.83
CA THR A 378 15.33 15.39 -6.69
C THR A 378 13.91 15.65 -6.19
N PHE A 379 13.63 15.62 -4.88
CA PHE A 379 12.33 16.04 -4.36
C PHE A 379 12.03 17.52 -4.65
N ILE A 380 13.04 18.40 -4.52
CA ILE A 380 12.92 19.82 -4.87
C ILE A 380 12.72 20.00 -6.39
N PHE A 381 13.41 19.23 -7.24
CA PHE A 381 13.21 19.24 -8.69
C PHE A 381 11.84 18.70 -9.11
N PHE A 382 11.33 17.64 -8.46
CA PHE A 382 9.96 17.16 -8.67
C PHE A 382 8.90 18.14 -8.14
N ALA A 383 9.15 18.82 -7.02
CA ALA A 383 8.29 19.89 -6.53
C ALA A 383 8.29 21.11 -7.47
N ILE A 384 9.45 21.52 -7.99
CA ILE A 384 9.60 22.62 -8.94
C ILE A 384 8.98 22.26 -10.30
N THR A 385 9.16 21.05 -10.81
CA THR A 385 8.53 20.63 -12.07
C THR A 385 7.02 20.44 -11.93
N ALA A 386 6.53 19.95 -10.78
CA ALA A 386 5.10 19.97 -10.45
C ALA A 386 4.55 21.40 -10.37
N LEU A 387 5.27 22.32 -9.71
CA LEU A 387 4.94 23.76 -9.66
C LEU A 387 4.97 24.41 -11.05
N VAL A 388 5.92 24.07 -11.92
CA VAL A 388 6.01 24.58 -13.30
C VAL A 388 4.89 24.01 -14.18
N MET A 389 4.47 22.76 -13.98
CA MET A 389 3.28 22.22 -14.65
C MET A 389 1.98 22.87 -14.11
N LEU A 390 1.87 23.15 -12.81
CA LEU A 390 0.79 23.95 -12.22
C LEU A 390 0.79 25.39 -12.74
N PHE A 391 1.96 26.02 -12.87
CA PHE A 391 2.13 27.37 -13.39
C PHE A 391 1.78 27.43 -14.88
N GLY A 392 2.14 26.39 -15.65
CA GLY A 392 1.67 26.19 -17.02
C GLY A 392 0.15 26.01 -17.11
N TYR A 393 -0.46 25.30 -16.16
CA TYR A 393 -1.92 25.15 -16.06
C TYR A 393 -2.61 26.50 -15.74
N CYS A 394 -2.02 27.31 -14.85
CA CYS A 394 -2.52 28.64 -14.50
C CYS A 394 -2.33 29.66 -15.64
N LEU A 395 -1.21 29.59 -16.38
CA LEU A 395 -0.95 30.42 -17.56
C LEU A 395 -1.91 30.14 -18.74
N ILE A 396 -2.61 29.00 -18.73
CA ILE A 396 -3.67 28.68 -19.69
C ILE A 396 -5.00 29.36 -19.30
N GLY A 397 -5.13 29.87 -18.08
CA GLY A 397 -6.34 30.53 -17.57
C GLY A 397 -6.60 31.92 -18.15
N ASP A 398 -5.66 32.86 -17.96
CA ASP A 398 -5.89 34.29 -18.26
C ASP A 398 -4.73 34.96 -19.02
N GLN A 399 -4.81 34.94 -20.36
CA GLN A 399 -4.33 36.02 -21.24
C GLN A 399 -4.68 35.74 -22.71
N LEU A 400 -5.73 36.38 -23.23
CA LEU A 400 -5.87 36.84 -24.63
C LEU A 400 -7.23 37.52 -24.84
N ALA A 401 -7.26 38.84 -24.66
CA ALA A 401 -8.37 39.70 -25.05
C ALA A 401 -7.96 40.63 -26.20
N GLN A 402 -8.90 40.93 -27.10
CA GLN A 402 -8.87 42.02 -28.08
C GLN A 402 -7.75 42.02 -29.16
N GLN A 403 -7.92 41.29 -30.27
CA GLN A 403 -7.80 41.86 -31.64
C GLN A 403 -8.32 40.91 -32.77
N HIS A 404 -9.61 40.55 -32.69
CA HIS A 404 -10.32 39.55 -33.52
C HIS A 404 -9.78 39.31 -34.95
N HIS A 405 -9.75 40.34 -35.81
CA HIS A 405 -9.37 40.18 -37.22
C HIS A 405 -7.92 39.70 -37.43
N LYS A 406 -7.00 39.99 -36.50
CA LYS A 406 -5.61 39.48 -36.57
C LYS A 406 -5.49 38.05 -36.05
N ASP A 407 -6.48 37.53 -35.34
CA ASP A 407 -6.35 36.30 -34.57
C ASP A 407 -6.58 35.03 -35.42
N LEU A 408 -7.44 35.09 -36.43
CA LEU A 408 -7.54 34.05 -37.46
C LEU A 408 -6.26 33.95 -38.30
N ASP A 409 -5.70 35.07 -38.76
CA ASP A 409 -4.39 35.11 -39.43
C ASP A 409 -3.26 34.54 -38.56
N ARG A 410 -3.25 34.87 -37.25
CA ARG A 410 -2.28 34.31 -36.29
C ARG A 410 -2.45 32.80 -36.11
N ALA A 411 -3.67 32.27 -36.21
CA ALA A 411 -3.96 30.83 -36.14
C ALA A 411 -3.55 30.09 -37.43
N ALA A 412 -3.91 30.63 -38.60
CA ALA A 412 -3.48 30.12 -39.90
C ALA A 412 -1.94 30.10 -40.02
N LYS A 413 -1.28 31.16 -39.54
CA LYS A 413 0.18 31.25 -39.45
C LYS A 413 0.79 30.21 -38.51
N MET A 414 0.08 29.75 -37.48
CA MET A 414 0.56 28.67 -36.61
C MET A 414 0.54 27.31 -37.33
N LEU A 415 -0.51 27.00 -38.10
CA LEU A 415 -0.53 25.77 -38.90
C LEU A 415 0.67 25.72 -39.88
N SER A 416 1.03 26.85 -40.49
CA SER A 416 2.18 26.94 -41.40
C SER A 416 3.56 26.88 -40.72
N TRP A 417 3.66 26.97 -39.39
CA TRP A 417 4.92 26.71 -38.66
C TRP A 417 5.37 25.24 -38.74
N ASN A 418 4.46 24.31 -39.04
CA ASN A 418 4.81 22.92 -39.31
C ASN A 418 5.49 22.74 -40.69
N LYS A 419 5.29 23.67 -41.64
CA LYS A 419 5.86 23.59 -42.99
C LYS A 419 7.39 23.48 -43.00
N PRO A 420 8.18 24.38 -42.36
CA PRO A 420 9.63 24.27 -42.36
C PRO A 420 10.11 22.92 -41.82
N LEU A 421 9.60 22.49 -40.66
CA LEU A 421 9.96 21.23 -40.00
C LEU A 421 9.70 20.00 -40.90
N MET A 422 8.52 19.93 -41.53
CA MET A 422 8.21 18.85 -42.48
C MET A 422 9.05 18.95 -43.77
N SER A 423 9.35 20.16 -44.24
CA SER A 423 10.07 20.37 -45.50
C SER A 423 11.56 20.02 -45.44
N THR A 424 12.25 20.25 -44.32
CA THR A 424 13.67 19.85 -44.14
C THR A 424 13.84 18.34 -44.15
N LEU A 425 12.82 17.59 -43.70
CA LEU A 425 12.76 16.13 -43.78
C LEU A 425 12.25 15.60 -45.14
N GLY A 426 11.85 16.47 -46.09
CA GLY A 426 11.23 16.08 -47.36
C GLY A 426 9.77 15.59 -47.27
N LEU A 427 9.13 15.79 -46.10
CA LEU A 427 7.82 15.23 -45.72
C LEU A 427 6.63 16.19 -45.87
N TRP A 428 6.79 17.43 -46.36
CA TRP A 428 5.65 18.36 -46.48
C TRP A 428 4.66 17.89 -47.57
N PRO A 429 3.36 17.66 -47.28
CA PRO A 429 2.48 16.96 -48.22
C PRO A 429 2.30 17.63 -49.59
N PHE A 430 2.30 18.97 -49.64
CA PHE A 430 2.12 19.71 -50.89
C PHE A 430 3.40 19.93 -51.70
N GLN A 431 4.57 19.62 -51.12
CA GLN A 431 5.90 19.78 -51.75
C GLN A 431 6.84 18.67 -51.24
N SER A 432 6.42 17.41 -51.32
CA SER A 432 7.21 16.26 -50.88
C SER A 432 8.44 16.10 -51.76
N ASN A 433 9.60 15.87 -51.14
CA ASN A 433 10.85 15.66 -51.86
C ASN A 433 11.43 14.30 -51.47
N ASP A 434 11.18 13.32 -52.34
CA ASP A 434 11.52 11.92 -52.12
C ASP A 434 13.03 11.69 -52.06
N LEU A 435 13.83 12.52 -52.74
CA LEU A 435 15.29 12.47 -52.66
C LEU A 435 15.78 12.96 -51.28
N ILE A 436 15.27 14.10 -50.80
CA ILE A 436 15.62 14.63 -49.46
C ILE A 436 15.17 13.65 -48.37
N PHE A 437 13.95 13.11 -48.45
CA PHE A 437 13.49 12.11 -47.49
C PHE A 437 14.37 10.85 -47.53
N SER A 438 14.69 10.32 -48.71
CA SER A 438 15.50 9.09 -48.83
C SER A 438 16.93 9.28 -48.32
N ILE A 439 17.54 10.45 -48.54
CA ILE A 439 18.87 10.79 -48.01
C ILE A 439 18.82 10.88 -46.47
N ASN A 440 17.90 11.67 -45.91
CA ASN A 440 17.79 11.84 -44.45
C ASN A 440 17.43 10.53 -43.74
N PHE A 441 16.45 9.79 -44.26
CA PHE A 441 16.01 8.51 -43.69
C PHE A 441 17.08 7.42 -43.85
N GLY A 442 17.78 7.38 -44.98
CA GLY A 442 18.87 6.44 -45.23
C GLY A 442 20.08 6.70 -44.33
N TYR A 443 20.51 7.95 -44.18
CA TYR A 443 21.59 8.35 -43.28
C TYR A 443 21.24 8.07 -41.81
N PHE A 444 20.02 8.42 -41.37
CA PHE A 444 19.55 8.11 -40.02
C PHE A 444 19.50 6.59 -39.76
N SER A 445 18.96 5.81 -40.71
CA SER A 445 18.90 4.34 -40.60
C SER A 445 20.28 3.68 -40.62
N PHE A 446 21.25 4.25 -41.35
CA PHE A 446 22.62 3.78 -41.36
C PHE A 446 23.30 4.00 -40.00
N LEU A 447 23.13 5.17 -39.39
CA LEU A 447 23.66 5.46 -38.06
C LEU A 447 23.03 4.58 -36.97
N MET A 448 21.71 4.36 -37.01
CA MET A 448 21.02 3.37 -36.14
C MET A 448 21.67 1.98 -36.22
N ILE A 449 22.11 1.54 -37.40
CA ILE A 449 22.74 0.22 -37.57
C ILE A 449 24.13 0.19 -36.92
N LEU A 450 24.90 1.28 -36.97
CA LEU A 450 26.19 1.39 -36.28
C LEU A 450 26.02 1.48 -34.75
N GLU A 451 24.94 2.08 -34.28
CA GLU A 451 24.58 2.22 -32.87
C GLU A 451 24.12 0.88 -32.26
N TYR A 452 23.28 0.12 -32.99
CA TYR A 452 22.93 -1.25 -32.62
C TYR A 452 24.13 -2.20 -32.69
N LEU A 453 25.03 -2.02 -33.65
CA LEU A 453 26.28 -2.79 -33.72
C LEU A 453 27.16 -2.53 -32.50
N ASP A 454 27.29 -1.28 -32.06
CA ASP A 454 28.03 -0.91 -30.85
C ASP A 454 27.42 -1.56 -29.59
N PHE A 455 26.08 -1.47 -29.44
CA PHE A 455 25.33 -2.16 -28.38
C PHE A 455 25.60 -3.67 -28.33
N PHE A 456 25.65 -4.36 -29.48
CA PHE A 456 25.93 -5.80 -29.52
C PHE A 456 27.39 -6.16 -29.24
N LEU A 457 28.35 -5.29 -29.59
CA LEU A 457 29.77 -5.51 -29.34
C LEU A 457 30.14 -5.31 -27.86
N TYR A 458 29.55 -4.30 -27.21
CA TYR A 458 29.81 -3.98 -25.80
C TYR A 458 28.82 -4.65 -24.82
N ILE A 459 28.10 -5.70 -25.24
CA ILE A 459 27.05 -6.35 -24.44
C ILE A 459 27.54 -6.97 -23.09
N GLY A 460 28.85 -7.11 -22.90
CA GLY A 460 29.47 -7.54 -21.65
C GLY A 460 29.71 -6.42 -20.61
N ASP A 461 29.55 -5.15 -20.98
CA ASP A 461 29.70 -4.00 -20.08
C ASP A 461 28.32 -3.37 -19.82
N LEU A 462 27.85 -3.48 -18.58
CA LEU A 462 26.50 -3.03 -18.19
C LEU A 462 26.32 -1.52 -18.32
N GLU A 463 27.36 -0.71 -18.13
CA GLU A 463 27.25 0.75 -18.22
C GLU A 463 27.17 1.20 -19.68
N HIS A 464 27.99 0.61 -20.54
CA HIS A 464 27.94 0.79 -22.00
C HIS A 464 26.61 0.31 -22.58
N VAL A 465 26.11 -0.86 -22.17
CA VAL A 465 24.78 -1.38 -22.51
C VAL A 465 23.68 -0.39 -22.14
N ILE A 466 23.72 0.17 -20.92
CA ILE A 466 22.69 1.09 -20.43
C ILE A 466 22.71 2.44 -21.16
N MET A 467 23.89 2.98 -21.49
CA MET A 467 24.04 4.17 -22.33
C MET A 467 23.49 3.92 -23.74
N ASN A 468 24.01 2.90 -24.43
CA ASN A 468 23.61 2.59 -25.80
C ASN A 468 22.12 2.23 -25.91
N LEU A 469 21.52 1.57 -24.90
CA LEU A 469 20.08 1.26 -24.88
C LEU A 469 19.20 2.52 -24.80
N THR A 470 19.69 3.56 -24.11
CA THR A 470 18.99 4.84 -23.96
C THR A 470 18.91 5.59 -25.30
N GLU A 471 20.04 5.69 -26.00
CA GLU A 471 20.12 6.26 -27.34
C GLU A 471 19.26 5.44 -28.32
N ASN A 472 19.44 4.11 -28.38
CA ASN A 472 18.78 3.26 -29.36
C ASN A 472 17.24 3.28 -29.22
N MET A 473 16.72 3.32 -27.98
CA MET A 473 15.27 3.44 -27.74
C MET A 473 14.71 4.79 -28.21
N ALA A 474 15.42 5.89 -27.95
CA ALA A 474 14.99 7.23 -28.31
C ALA A 474 14.98 7.41 -29.84
N PHE A 475 16.06 7.03 -30.52
CA PHE A 475 16.18 7.15 -31.97
C PHE A 475 15.26 6.16 -32.72
N SER A 476 14.98 4.98 -32.17
CA SER A 476 13.97 4.06 -32.71
C SER A 476 12.56 4.66 -32.72
N GLN A 477 12.18 5.44 -31.69
CA GLN A 477 10.90 6.17 -31.73
C GLN A 477 10.87 7.18 -32.90
N ILE A 478 11.97 7.88 -33.14
CA ILE A 478 12.11 8.86 -34.23
C ILE A 478 12.03 8.17 -35.61
N LEU A 479 12.66 7.00 -35.77
CA LEU A 479 12.54 6.18 -37.00
C LEU A 479 11.07 5.80 -37.29
N VAL A 480 10.32 5.36 -36.28
CA VAL A 480 8.89 5.06 -36.40
C VAL A 480 8.08 6.31 -36.75
N ARG A 481 8.40 7.47 -36.14
CA ARG A 481 7.76 8.77 -36.42
C ARG A 481 7.99 9.23 -37.85
N MET A 482 9.21 9.14 -38.37
CA MET A 482 9.51 9.49 -39.77
C MET A 482 8.85 8.52 -40.76
N SER A 483 8.88 7.22 -40.48
CA SER A 483 8.26 6.18 -41.32
C SER A 483 6.75 6.33 -41.42
N THR A 484 6.07 6.58 -40.29
CA THR A 484 4.62 6.71 -40.23
C THR A 484 4.12 8.00 -40.88
N LEU A 485 4.82 9.13 -40.69
CA LEU A 485 4.55 10.37 -41.43
C LEU A 485 4.65 10.15 -42.95
N ARG A 486 5.68 9.44 -43.43
CA ARG A 486 5.81 9.11 -44.85
C ARG A 486 4.67 8.23 -45.37
N LEU A 487 4.30 7.18 -44.64
CA LEU A 487 3.23 6.24 -45.02
C LEU A 487 1.82 6.86 -45.06
N TYR A 488 1.61 7.97 -44.36
CA TYR A 488 0.31 8.66 -44.30
C TYR A 488 0.33 10.07 -44.91
N ASN A 489 1.43 10.47 -45.57
CA ASN A 489 1.68 11.82 -46.05
C ASN A 489 0.50 12.43 -46.84
N ASP A 490 0.02 11.75 -47.89
CA ASP A 490 -1.08 12.22 -48.75
C ASP A 490 -2.37 12.48 -47.96
N LYS A 491 -2.63 11.66 -46.95
CA LYS A 491 -3.84 11.70 -46.10
C LYS A 491 -3.72 12.78 -45.02
N ILE A 492 -2.51 13.05 -44.54
CA ILE A 492 -2.20 14.24 -43.73
C ILE A 492 -2.37 15.49 -44.60
N GLY A 493 -1.98 15.44 -45.89
CA GLY A 493 -2.24 16.47 -46.89
C GLY A 493 -3.73 16.75 -47.13
N GLU A 494 -4.56 15.71 -47.27
CA GLU A 494 -6.04 15.84 -47.33
C GLU A 494 -6.58 16.58 -46.09
N VAL A 495 -6.15 16.17 -44.90
CA VAL A 495 -6.60 16.78 -43.63
C VAL A 495 -6.11 18.22 -43.46
N ILE A 496 -4.87 18.54 -43.85
CA ILE A 496 -4.37 19.93 -43.83
C ILE A 496 -5.11 20.80 -44.87
N SER A 497 -5.37 20.27 -46.07
CA SER A 497 -6.12 20.95 -47.13
C SER A 497 -7.56 21.27 -46.71
N GLU A 498 -8.20 20.37 -45.96
CA GLU A 498 -9.49 20.66 -45.33
C GLU A 498 -9.36 21.70 -44.19
N ALA A 499 -8.43 21.50 -43.25
CA ALA A 499 -8.22 22.42 -42.12
C ALA A 499 -7.89 23.85 -42.56
N MET A 500 -7.19 24.03 -43.69
CA MET A 500 -6.86 25.34 -44.26
C MET A 500 -8.09 26.14 -44.72
N LYS A 501 -9.22 25.49 -45.03
CA LYS A 501 -10.47 26.18 -45.42
C LYS A 501 -11.14 26.87 -44.23
N ASP A 502 -10.94 26.33 -43.03
CA ASP A 502 -11.67 26.73 -41.82
C ASP A 502 -11.10 28.01 -41.17
N PHE A 503 -10.10 28.65 -41.80
CA PHE A 503 -9.57 29.96 -41.37
C PHE A 503 -10.24 31.15 -42.08
N ASP A 504 -11.04 30.91 -43.13
CA ASP A 504 -11.83 31.97 -43.77
C ASP A 504 -12.94 32.44 -42.82
N GLU A 505 -12.95 33.75 -42.51
CA GLU A 505 -13.89 34.38 -41.58
C GLU A 505 -15.36 34.21 -42.02
N THR A 506 -15.63 34.09 -43.32
CA THR A 506 -16.99 33.86 -43.86
C THR A 506 -17.60 32.53 -43.44
N ASN A 507 -16.80 31.58 -42.93
CA ASN A 507 -17.31 30.34 -42.34
C ASN A 507 -17.91 30.51 -40.94
N TYR A 508 -17.79 31.69 -40.30
CA TYR A 508 -18.21 31.95 -38.92
C TYR A 508 -19.43 32.88 -38.84
N LYS A 509 -20.34 32.59 -37.91
CA LYS A 509 -21.57 33.34 -37.66
C LYS A 509 -21.46 34.34 -36.50
N THR A 510 -20.62 34.05 -35.50
CA THR A 510 -20.49 34.90 -34.31
C THR A 510 -19.03 35.07 -33.88
N ALA A 511 -18.73 36.18 -33.21
CA ALA A 511 -17.41 36.43 -32.61
C ALA A 511 -17.07 35.41 -31.50
N GLU A 512 -18.06 34.73 -30.92
CA GLU A 512 -17.87 33.66 -29.92
C GLU A 512 -17.36 32.36 -30.56
N GLU A 513 -17.85 31.99 -31.74
CA GLU A 513 -17.29 30.86 -32.50
C GLU A 513 -15.80 31.11 -32.83
N ILE A 514 -15.49 32.31 -33.32
CA ILE A 514 -14.10 32.72 -33.65
C ILE A 514 -13.21 32.68 -32.40
N LYS A 515 -13.67 33.28 -31.29
CA LYS A 515 -12.95 33.27 -30.00
C LYS A 515 -12.67 31.84 -29.52
N THR A 516 -13.66 30.96 -29.64
CA THR A 516 -13.57 29.55 -29.25
C THR A 516 -12.55 28.80 -30.11
N PHE A 517 -12.61 28.92 -31.44
CA PHE A 517 -11.66 28.27 -32.35
C PHE A 517 -10.21 28.77 -32.13
N VAL A 518 -10.02 30.09 -32.00
CA VAL A 518 -8.72 30.72 -31.74
C VAL A 518 -8.10 30.25 -30.41
N SER A 519 -8.91 29.98 -29.38
CA SER A 519 -8.41 29.49 -28.08
C SER A 519 -7.64 28.17 -28.21
N TYR A 520 -8.13 27.21 -29.01
CA TYR A 520 -7.42 25.95 -29.24
C TYR A 520 -6.13 26.14 -30.05
N TYR A 521 -6.09 27.10 -30.98
CA TYR A 521 -4.86 27.47 -31.68
C TYR A 521 -3.85 28.21 -30.78
N ALA A 522 -4.30 28.97 -29.78
CA ALA A 522 -3.43 29.56 -28.77
C ALA A 522 -2.77 28.46 -27.91
N LYS A 523 -3.54 27.45 -27.46
CA LYS A 523 -3.01 26.26 -26.76
C LYS A 523 -1.97 25.52 -27.62
N ALA A 524 -2.29 25.23 -28.88
CA ALA A 524 -1.37 24.59 -29.82
C ALA A 524 -0.06 25.37 -30.03
N LYS A 525 -0.16 26.71 -30.12
CA LYS A 525 0.99 27.63 -30.29
C LYS A 525 1.92 27.65 -29.07
N ILE A 526 1.37 27.58 -27.85
CA ILE A 526 2.15 27.48 -26.61
C ILE A 526 2.90 26.15 -26.60
N PHE A 527 2.21 25.04 -26.86
CA PHE A 527 2.84 23.72 -26.92
C PHE A 527 3.97 23.65 -27.96
N PHE A 528 3.73 24.12 -29.19
CA PHE A 528 4.73 24.12 -30.27
C PHE A 528 6.02 24.85 -29.83
N LYS A 529 5.89 26.01 -29.19
CA LYS A 529 7.04 26.77 -28.68
C LYS A 529 7.81 26.01 -27.60
N LEU A 530 7.10 25.44 -26.62
CA LEU A 530 7.72 24.70 -25.53
C LEU A 530 8.43 23.45 -26.04
N LEU A 531 7.78 22.63 -26.88
CA LEU A 531 8.37 21.41 -27.41
C LEU A 531 9.63 21.70 -28.24
N VAL A 532 9.57 22.67 -29.16
CA VAL A 532 10.74 23.04 -29.97
C VAL A 532 11.88 23.57 -29.10
N ALA A 533 11.59 24.34 -28.05
CA ALA A 533 12.61 24.80 -27.10
C ALA A 533 13.25 23.66 -26.30
N PHE A 534 12.45 22.76 -25.71
CA PHE A 534 12.99 21.64 -24.92
C PHE A 534 13.73 20.59 -25.77
N VAL A 535 13.28 20.31 -27.01
CA VAL A 535 14.04 19.44 -27.93
C VAL A 535 15.35 20.12 -28.35
N ALA A 536 15.33 21.42 -28.68
CA ALA A 536 16.56 22.15 -29.04
C ALA A 536 17.56 22.19 -27.88
N MET A 537 17.10 22.45 -26.63
CA MET A 537 17.94 22.38 -25.43
C MET A 537 18.54 20.99 -25.28
N THR A 538 17.72 19.93 -25.29
CA THR A 538 18.19 18.53 -25.14
C THR A 538 19.23 18.15 -26.20
N ALA A 539 18.95 18.44 -27.48
CA ALA A 539 19.85 18.14 -28.58
C ALA A 539 21.18 18.92 -28.47
N SER A 540 21.13 20.18 -28.06
CA SER A 540 22.34 20.99 -27.83
C SER A 540 23.12 20.55 -26.60
N SER A 541 22.47 20.15 -25.51
CA SER A 541 23.14 19.73 -24.28
C SER A 541 23.85 18.39 -24.47
N TYR A 542 23.20 17.40 -25.10
CA TYR A 542 23.87 16.14 -25.46
C TYR A 542 25.09 16.39 -26.33
N TYR A 543 24.93 17.13 -27.43
CA TYR A 543 26.03 17.37 -28.37
C TYR A 543 27.20 18.14 -27.74
N LEU A 544 26.94 19.04 -26.78
CA LEU A 544 27.98 19.78 -26.06
C LEU A 544 28.59 19.01 -24.87
N THR A 545 27.99 17.90 -24.42
CA THR A 545 28.42 17.20 -23.19
C THR A 545 29.89 16.79 -23.22
N PRO A 546 30.45 16.20 -24.30
CA PRO A 546 31.87 15.86 -24.34
C PRO A 546 32.80 17.08 -24.21
N ILE A 547 32.43 18.22 -24.80
CA ILE A 547 33.20 19.47 -24.69
C ILE A 547 33.13 20.01 -23.25
N LEU A 548 31.96 19.95 -22.61
CA LEU A 548 31.79 20.38 -21.22
C LEU A 548 32.59 19.51 -20.23
N VAL A 549 32.68 18.20 -20.46
CA VAL A 549 33.51 17.29 -19.65
C VAL A 549 35.01 17.58 -19.84
N ILE A 550 35.47 17.75 -21.09
CA ILE A 550 36.87 18.11 -21.39
C ILE A 550 37.26 19.48 -20.76
N LEU A 551 36.36 20.47 -20.81
CA LEU A 551 36.59 21.77 -20.18
C LEU A 551 36.54 21.70 -18.64
N GLY A 552 35.64 20.89 -18.07
CA GLY A 552 35.53 20.70 -16.62
C GLY A 552 36.74 20.00 -16.01
N ASN A 553 37.31 19.03 -16.72
CA ASN A 553 38.48 18.27 -16.29
C ASN A 553 39.82 18.97 -16.60
N GLY A 554 39.79 20.18 -17.18
CA GLY A 554 40.99 20.99 -17.47
C GLY A 554 41.85 20.49 -18.63
N GLY A 555 41.40 19.49 -19.39
CA GLY A 555 42.18 18.85 -20.46
C GLY A 555 41.48 17.65 -21.07
N LEU A 556 42.13 17.01 -22.04
CA LEU A 556 41.72 15.69 -22.54
C LEU A 556 42.02 14.63 -21.46
N PRO A 557 41.15 13.61 -21.28
CA PRO A 557 41.39 12.56 -20.29
C PRO A 557 42.53 11.65 -20.75
N GLU A 558 43.65 11.70 -20.03
CA GLU A 558 44.81 10.81 -20.19
C GLU A 558 44.68 9.60 -19.26
N ILE A 559 44.73 8.39 -19.81
CA ILE A 559 44.89 7.16 -19.02
C ILE A 559 46.35 6.70 -19.12
N VAL A 560 47.02 6.64 -17.97
CA VAL A 560 48.33 5.98 -17.83
C VAL A 560 48.10 4.48 -17.72
N THR A 561 48.48 3.73 -18.75
CA THR A 561 48.56 2.26 -18.68
C THR A 561 49.94 1.83 -18.17
N ASN A 562 50.05 0.62 -17.60
CA ASN A 562 51.23 0.16 -16.85
C ASN A 562 52.55 -0.02 -17.66
N GLU A 563 52.59 0.37 -18.94
CA GLU A 563 53.78 0.30 -19.81
C GLU A 563 54.09 1.63 -20.53
N ASN A 564 54.17 2.74 -19.80
CA ASN A 564 54.62 4.06 -20.30
C ASN A 564 53.84 4.66 -21.51
N VAL A 565 52.68 4.12 -21.86
CA VAL A 565 51.82 4.66 -22.92
C VAL A 565 50.62 5.37 -22.29
N THR A 566 50.61 6.70 -22.43
CA THR A 566 49.42 7.53 -22.20
C THR A 566 48.48 7.43 -23.39
N GLN A 567 47.34 6.75 -23.22
CA GLN A 567 46.26 6.80 -24.21
C GLN A 567 45.28 7.93 -23.85
N ILE A 568 45.04 8.80 -24.83
CA ILE A 568 44.07 9.89 -24.75
C ILE A 568 42.73 9.37 -25.27
N ILE A 569 41.67 9.45 -24.46
CA ILE A 569 40.33 9.04 -24.88
C ILE A 569 39.57 10.25 -25.46
N TYR A 570 39.16 10.14 -26.71
CA TYR A 570 38.36 11.15 -27.41
C TYR A 570 36.86 10.80 -27.33
N LEU A 571 36.15 11.43 -26.38
CA LEU A 571 34.73 11.18 -26.15
C LEU A 571 33.85 11.82 -27.24
N LEU A 572 33.01 11.03 -27.91
CA LEU A 572 32.12 11.49 -29.00
C LEU A 572 30.69 11.81 -28.51
N PRO A 573 29.95 12.71 -29.19
CA PRO A 573 28.56 13.04 -28.87
C PRO A 573 27.55 11.88 -28.90
N TYR A 574 27.71 10.94 -29.84
CA TYR A 574 26.86 9.75 -29.99
C TYR A 574 27.71 8.50 -30.21
N ARG A 575 27.24 7.38 -29.66
CA ARG A 575 27.97 6.10 -29.60
C ARG A 575 27.69 5.23 -30.84
N PHE A 576 28.28 5.62 -31.97
CA PHE A 576 28.26 4.83 -33.20
C PHE A 576 29.54 3.99 -33.35
N HIS A 577 29.41 2.72 -33.72
CA HIS A 577 30.56 1.90 -34.06
C HIS A 577 31.31 2.47 -35.28
N LEU A 578 32.62 2.71 -35.15
CA LEU A 578 33.48 3.28 -36.20
C LEU A 578 34.46 2.24 -36.75
N PHE A 579 34.48 2.08 -38.07
CA PHE A 579 35.44 1.21 -38.77
C PHE A 579 36.88 1.79 -38.85
N TYR A 580 37.22 2.75 -38.01
CA TYR A 580 38.55 3.37 -37.90
C TYR A 580 38.77 3.92 -36.49
N ALA A 581 40.02 3.89 -36.01
CA ALA A 581 40.38 4.35 -34.67
C ALA A 581 40.45 5.88 -34.58
N VAL A 582 39.96 6.45 -33.47
CA VAL A 582 39.95 7.90 -33.19
C VAL A 582 41.12 8.25 -32.28
N GLU A 583 42.34 8.07 -32.79
CA GLU A 583 43.59 8.23 -32.02
C GLU A 583 44.13 9.67 -32.00
N ASN A 584 43.63 10.54 -32.88
CA ASN A 584 44.24 11.84 -33.17
C ASN A 584 43.19 12.96 -33.21
N LEU A 585 43.54 14.14 -32.71
CA LEU A 585 42.68 15.34 -32.73
C LEU A 585 42.09 15.64 -34.12
N ARG A 586 42.84 15.34 -35.19
CA ARG A 586 42.36 15.47 -36.58
C ARG A 586 41.24 14.48 -36.92
N THR A 587 41.36 13.20 -36.55
CA THR A 587 40.28 12.23 -36.81
C THR A 587 39.09 12.52 -35.92
N TYR A 588 39.29 12.82 -34.64
CA TYR A 588 38.24 13.27 -33.72
C TYR A 588 37.44 14.46 -34.27
N THR A 589 38.11 15.53 -34.71
CA THR A 589 37.43 16.72 -35.26
C THR A 589 36.60 16.40 -36.49
N ILE A 590 37.08 15.53 -37.37
CA ILE A 590 36.35 15.08 -38.57
C ILE A 590 35.13 14.25 -38.17
N THR A 591 35.28 13.28 -37.25
CA THR A 591 34.19 12.43 -36.75
C THR A 591 33.11 13.26 -36.05
N TYR A 592 33.51 14.21 -35.20
CA TYR A 592 32.63 15.12 -34.47
C TYR A 592 31.78 15.96 -35.43
N ILE A 593 32.41 16.60 -36.43
CA ILE A 593 31.70 17.36 -37.48
C ILE A 593 30.78 16.46 -38.31
N TRP A 594 31.17 15.21 -38.56
CA TRP A 594 30.37 14.23 -39.32
C TRP A 594 29.12 13.74 -38.56
N GLN A 595 29.11 13.77 -37.22
CA GLN A 595 27.92 13.47 -36.40
C GLN A 595 26.92 14.66 -36.34
N LEU A 596 27.36 15.90 -36.60
CA LEU A 596 26.51 17.09 -36.50
C LEU A 596 25.15 17.03 -37.26
N PRO A 597 25.06 16.49 -38.50
CA PRO A 597 23.78 16.43 -39.23
C PRO A 597 22.73 15.54 -38.54
N PHE A 598 23.15 14.52 -37.80
CA PHE A 598 22.27 13.61 -37.07
C PHE A 598 21.52 14.32 -35.93
N VAL A 599 22.15 15.30 -35.27
CA VAL A 599 21.50 16.18 -34.26
C VAL A 599 20.27 16.86 -34.86
N PHE A 600 20.40 17.40 -36.07
CA PHE A 600 19.31 18.11 -36.74
C PHE A 600 18.23 17.16 -37.26
N ILE A 601 18.61 16.03 -37.86
CA ILE A 601 17.65 15.05 -38.39
C ILE A 601 16.85 14.40 -37.25
N SER A 602 17.48 14.06 -36.12
CA SER A 602 16.79 13.53 -34.94
C SER A 602 15.86 14.57 -34.30
N ALA A 603 16.33 15.80 -34.05
CA ALA A 603 15.52 16.87 -33.46
C ALA A 603 14.32 17.26 -34.33
N PHE A 604 14.50 17.36 -35.65
CA PHE A 604 13.38 17.60 -36.57
C PHE A 604 12.46 16.39 -36.70
N GLY A 605 12.99 15.17 -36.75
CA GLY A 605 12.20 13.93 -36.80
C GLY A 605 11.27 13.77 -35.58
N GLN A 606 11.78 14.11 -34.39
CA GLN A 606 10.99 14.13 -33.16
C GLN A 606 9.93 15.24 -33.17
N THR A 607 10.34 16.50 -33.30
CA THR A 607 9.43 17.66 -33.20
C THR A 607 8.33 17.65 -34.27
N THR A 608 8.65 17.24 -35.50
CA THR A 608 7.69 17.27 -36.62
C THR A 608 6.45 16.44 -36.34
N ALA A 609 6.62 15.22 -35.81
CA ALA A 609 5.52 14.28 -35.61
C ALA A 609 4.56 14.69 -34.49
N ASP A 610 5.09 15.15 -33.35
CA ASP A 610 4.24 15.67 -32.27
C ASP A 610 3.58 16.99 -32.70
N CYS A 611 4.35 17.98 -33.19
CA CYS A 611 3.80 19.31 -33.52
C CYS A 611 2.64 19.25 -34.53
N ILE A 612 2.74 18.44 -35.60
CA ILE A 612 1.65 18.33 -36.57
C ILE A 612 0.44 17.59 -35.99
N MET A 613 0.66 16.54 -35.18
CA MET A 613 -0.42 15.83 -34.49
C MET A 613 -1.17 16.76 -33.52
N VAL A 614 -0.45 17.49 -32.67
CA VAL A 614 -1.02 18.47 -31.73
C VAL A 614 -1.82 19.53 -32.47
N THR A 615 -1.26 20.10 -33.55
CA THR A 615 -1.92 21.12 -34.36
C THR A 615 -3.23 20.60 -34.95
N LEU A 616 -3.22 19.42 -35.57
CA LEU A 616 -4.39 18.86 -36.25
C LEU A 616 -5.46 18.33 -35.29
N VAL A 617 -5.08 17.82 -34.11
CA VAL A 617 -6.07 17.41 -33.10
C VAL A 617 -6.72 18.63 -32.46
N PHE A 618 -5.96 19.66 -32.04
CA PHE A 618 -6.57 20.88 -31.49
C PHE A 618 -7.40 21.66 -32.51
N HIS A 619 -7.09 21.57 -33.82
CA HIS A 619 -7.98 22.06 -34.88
C HIS A 619 -9.37 21.40 -34.80
N ILE A 620 -9.41 20.05 -34.70
CA ILE A 620 -10.67 19.32 -34.58
C ILE A 620 -11.36 19.62 -33.24
N CYS A 621 -10.63 19.74 -32.12
CA CYS A 621 -11.23 20.16 -30.85
C CYS A 621 -11.94 21.51 -30.97
N GLY A 622 -11.26 22.51 -31.55
CA GLY A 622 -11.85 23.84 -31.78
C GLY A 622 -13.07 23.80 -32.70
N GLN A 623 -13.01 23.06 -33.80
CA GLN A 623 -14.15 22.92 -34.73
C GLN A 623 -15.31 22.09 -34.16
N MET A 624 -15.05 21.08 -33.31
CA MET A 624 -16.09 20.37 -32.56
C MET A 624 -16.75 21.27 -31.51
N SER A 625 -15.98 22.16 -30.86
CA SER A 625 -16.50 23.17 -29.93
C SER A 625 -17.40 24.19 -30.64
N VAL A 626 -16.97 24.70 -31.81
CA VAL A 626 -17.80 25.56 -32.69
C VAL A 626 -19.05 24.83 -33.18
N LEU A 627 -18.93 23.55 -33.53
CA LEU A 627 -20.08 22.71 -33.91
C LEU A 627 -21.08 22.57 -32.75
N ALA A 628 -20.62 22.35 -31.51
CA ALA A 628 -21.49 22.29 -30.33
C ALA A 628 -22.22 23.63 -30.07
N LEU A 629 -21.52 24.77 -30.15
CA LEU A 629 -22.13 26.11 -30.08
C LEU A 629 -23.22 26.29 -31.16
N ARG A 630 -22.95 25.85 -32.40
CA ARG A 630 -23.91 25.90 -33.51
C ARG A 630 -25.15 25.07 -33.27
N ILE A 631 -25.01 23.89 -32.69
CA ILE A 631 -26.13 22.97 -32.40
C ILE A 631 -27.02 23.55 -31.28
N ASN A 632 -26.43 24.11 -30.22
CA ASN A 632 -27.18 24.78 -29.15
C ASN A 632 -27.97 25.99 -29.67
N ASN A 633 -27.41 26.73 -30.64
CA ASN A 633 -27.96 27.97 -31.17
C ASN A 633 -28.80 27.78 -32.47
N ILE A 634 -29.27 26.56 -32.80
CA ILE A 634 -30.18 26.37 -33.95
C ILE A 634 -31.54 27.03 -33.64
N ASN A 635 -31.96 27.96 -34.48
CA ASN A 635 -33.28 28.59 -34.35
C ASN A 635 -34.39 27.62 -34.78
N THR A 636 -35.20 27.15 -33.83
CA THR A 636 -36.31 26.22 -34.06
C THR A 636 -37.63 26.89 -34.46
N GLU A 637 -37.72 28.22 -34.39
CA GLU A 637 -38.92 28.99 -34.74
C GLU A 637 -39.06 29.18 -36.26
N VAL A 638 -37.97 28.96 -37.02
CA VAL A 638 -37.97 29.06 -38.49
C VAL A 638 -38.58 27.80 -39.10
N ARG A 639 -39.63 27.99 -39.90
CA ARG A 639 -40.49 26.92 -40.46
C ARG A 639 -39.76 25.91 -41.37
N ASP A 640 -38.56 26.22 -41.85
CA ASP A 640 -37.62 25.28 -42.45
C ASP A 640 -36.17 25.52 -41.97
N CYS A 641 -35.77 24.83 -40.91
CA CYS A 641 -34.39 24.76 -40.43
C CYS A 641 -33.54 23.67 -41.14
N GLY A 642 -34.07 23.03 -42.19
CA GLY A 642 -33.42 21.96 -42.95
C GLY A 642 -32.05 22.33 -43.54
N PRO A 643 -31.85 23.53 -44.13
CA PRO A 643 -30.55 23.95 -44.67
C PRO A 643 -29.45 24.04 -43.59
N GLU A 644 -29.77 24.59 -42.42
CA GLU A 644 -28.82 24.73 -41.31
C GLU A 644 -28.49 23.37 -40.70
N MET A 645 -29.51 22.54 -40.49
CA MET A 645 -29.35 21.16 -40.03
C MET A 645 -28.45 20.35 -40.98
N ARG A 646 -28.63 20.51 -42.30
CA ARG A 646 -27.75 19.88 -43.31
C ARG A 646 -26.31 20.36 -43.20
N HIS A 647 -26.08 21.66 -42.96
CA HIS A 647 -24.74 22.21 -42.76
C HIS A 647 -24.06 21.62 -41.50
N VAL A 648 -24.79 21.56 -40.38
CA VAL A 648 -24.34 20.94 -39.11
C VAL A 648 -23.98 19.47 -39.30
N ILE A 649 -24.81 18.68 -39.99
CA ILE A 649 -24.52 17.26 -40.30
C ILE A 649 -23.24 17.14 -41.14
N LEU A 650 -23.09 17.94 -42.20
CA LEU A 650 -21.93 17.88 -43.09
C LEU A 650 -20.63 18.25 -42.34
N MET A 651 -20.68 19.26 -41.48
CA MET A 651 -19.57 19.66 -40.61
C MET A 651 -19.19 18.52 -39.63
N HIS A 652 -20.16 17.92 -38.94
CA HIS A 652 -19.93 16.78 -38.05
C HIS A 652 -19.29 15.57 -38.78
N VAL A 653 -19.81 15.21 -39.97
CA VAL A 653 -19.29 14.10 -40.78
C VAL A 653 -17.87 14.38 -41.29
N ARG A 654 -17.57 15.64 -41.65
CA ARG A 654 -16.23 16.10 -42.08
C ARG A 654 -15.20 15.99 -40.97
N LEU A 655 -15.50 16.53 -39.78
CA LEU A 655 -14.62 16.46 -38.61
C LEU A 655 -14.38 15.02 -38.16
N LEU A 656 -15.41 14.17 -38.17
CA LEU A 656 -15.28 12.74 -37.88
C LEU A 656 -14.44 11.97 -38.93
N ARG A 657 -14.39 12.43 -40.19
CA ARG A 657 -13.50 11.87 -41.22
C ARG A 657 -12.05 12.26 -40.93
N MET A 658 -11.79 13.56 -40.74
CA MET A 658 -10.44 14.07 -40.44
C MET A 658 -9.87 13.40 -39.18
N GLY A 659 -10.67 13.28 -38.12
CA GLY A 659 -10.28 12.63 -36.87
C GLY A 659 -9.91 11.15 -37.03
N LYS A 660 -10.67 10.40 -37.84
CA LYS A 660 -10.34 9.00 -38.17
C LYS A 660 -9.06 8.86 -39.00
N ILE A 661 -8.76 9.83 -39.86
CA ILE A 661 -7.50 9.85 -40.64
C ILE A 661 -6.31 10.09 -39.70
N ILE A 662 -6.36 11.13 -38.86
CA ILE A 662 -5.33 11.45 -37.86
C ILE A 662 -5.13 10.25 -36.91
N GLY A 663 -6.21 9.74 -36.31
CA GLY A 663 -6.17 8.62 -35.37
C GLY A 663 -5.60 7.34 -35.98
N LYS A 664 -5.71 7.14 -37.30
CA LYS A 664 -5.04 6.03 -38.01
C LYS A 664 -3.57 6.32 -38.31
N ALA A 665 -3.23 7.54 -38.72
CA ALA A 665 -1.86 7.94 -39.05
C ALA A 665 -0.92 7.86 -37.84
N PHE A 666 -1.36 8.37 -36.69
CA PHE A 666 -0.55 8.44 -35.46
C PHE A 666 -0.78 7.25 -34.50
N SER A 667 -1.57 6.23 -34.89
CA SER A 667 -1.83 5.07 -34.02
C SER A 667 -0.54 4.30 -33.65
N ALA A 668 0.42 4.20 -34.58
CA ALA A 668 1.69 3.53 -34.35
C ALA A 668 2.71 4.42 -33.61
N THR A 669 2.73 5.74 -33.85
CA THR A 669 3.61 6.67 -33.11
C THR A 669 3.22 6.77 -31.65
N LEU A 670 1.92 6.81 -31.34
CA LEU A 670 1.42 6.81 -29.96
C LEU A 670 1.76 5.49 -29.22
N LEU A 671 1.75 4.35 -29.91
CA LEU A 671 2.18 3.07 -29.31
C LEU A 671 3.69 3.04 -29.04
N ALA A 672 4.51 3.41 -30.03
CA ALA A 672 5.97 3.45 -29.89
C ALA A 672 6.40 4.47 -28.82
N HIS A 673 5.69 5.61 -28.73
CA HIS A 673 5.89 6.59 -27.68
C HIS A 673 5.51 6.04 -26.30
N LEU A 674 4.34 5.41 -26.15
CA LEU A 674 3.92 4.81 -24.87
C LEU A 674 4.94 3.81 -24.33
N LEU A 675 5.32 2.83 -25.15
CA LEU A 675 6.23 1.76 -24.76
C LEU A 675 7.62 2.34 -24.44
N GLY A 676 8.23 3.04 -25.40
CA GLY A 676 9.60 3.54 -25.24
C GLY A 676 9.73 4.67 -24.20
N ALA A 677 8.71 5.50 -23.97
CA ALA A 677 8.77 6.50 -22.91
C ALA A 677 8.77 5.84 -21.52
N THR A 678 7.99 4.78 -21.31
CA THR A 678 7.98 4.07 -20.02
C THR A 678 9.31 3.36 -19.71
N SER A 679 10.00 2.82 -20.71
CA SER A 679 11.34 2.25 -20.53
C SER A 679 12.42 3.33 -20.39
N LEU A 680 12.41 4.37 -21.23
CA LEU A 680 13.36 5.50 -21.14
C LEU A 680 13.31 6.18 -19.77
N VAL A 681 12.12 6.44 -19.21
CA VAL A 681 11.97 7.06 -17.89
C VAL A 681 12.65 6.26 -16.78
N CYS A 682 12.62 4.93 -16.87
CA CYS A 682 13.29 4.04 -15.91
C CYS A 682 14.82 4.03 -16.11
N ILE A 683 15.29 3.93 -17.36
CA ILE A 683 16.73 3.85 -17.67
C ILE A 683 17.43 5.20 -17.36
N LEU A 684 16.80 6.33 -17.71
CA LEU A 684 17.26 7.67 -17.34
C LEU A 684 17.25 7.88 -15.82
N GLY A 685 16.25 7.34 -15.12
CA GLY A 685 16.21 7.35 -13.65
C GLY A 685 17.43 6.66 -13.03
N TYR A 686 17.83 5.51 -13.56
CA TYR A 686 19.06 4.81 -13.15
C TYR A 686 20.32 5.63 -13.47
N GLN A 687 20.45 6.15 -14.70
CA GLN A 687 21.61 6.95 -15.11
C GLN A 687 21.79 8.22 -14.28
N ILE A 688 20.69 8.89 -13.91
CA ILE A 688 20.71 10.08 -13.03
C ILE A 688 21.27 9.73 -11.65
N LEU A 689 20.90 8.56 -11.10
CA LEU A 689 21.42 8.09 -9.81
C LEU A 689 22.90 7.73 -9.89
N THR A 690 23.35 6.98 -10.90
CA THR A 690 24.75 6.56 -11.03
C THR A 690 25.69 7.72 -11.33
N ASN A 691 25.32 8.63 -12.24
CA ASN A 691 26.13 9.82 -12.54
C ASN A 691 26.19 10.78 -11.36
N PHE A 692 25.13 10.87 -10.53
CA PHE A 692 25.21 11.59 -9.27
C PHE A 692 26.21 10.94 -8.31
N SER A 693 26.18 9.60 -8.12
CA SER A 693 27.13 8.93 -7.23
C SER A 693 28.60 9.03 -7.68
N LYS A 694 28.85 9.19 -8.99
CA LYS A 694 30.18 9.48 -9.54
C LYS A 694 30.62 10.95 -9.41
N GLY A 695 29.72 11.86 -9.02
CA GLY A 695 29.98 13.30 -8.95
C GLY A 695 30.05 14.01 -10.30
N GLU A 696 29.65 13.36 -11.39
CA GLU A 696 29.78 13.86 -12.78
C GLU A 696 28.70 14.89 -13.14
N ALA A 697 28.74 16.06 -12.48
CA ALA A 697 27.74 17.12 -12.60
C ALA A 697 27.51 17.61 -14.06
N GLY A 698 28.51 17.49 -14.93
CA GLY A 698 28.39 17.82 -16.36
C GLY A 698 27.45 16.89 -17.15
N VAL A 699 27.36 15.61 -16.74
CA VAL A 699 26.50 14.59 -17.37
C VAL A 699 25.10 14.57 -16.75
N LEU A 700 24.97 15.00 -15.49
CA LEU A 700 23.68 15.06 -14.78
C LEU A 700 22.66 16.02 -15.43
N ILE A 701 23.13 17.18 -15.92
CA ILE A 701 22.29 18.23 -16.52
C ILE A 701 21.55 17.77 -17.80
N PRO A 702 22.21 17.24 -18.85
CA PRO A 702 21.52 16.77 -20.06
C PRO A 702 20.53 15.63 -19.78
N LEU A 703 20.85 14.72 -18.84
CA LEU A 703 19.96 13.63 -18.43
C LEU A 703 18.66 14.16 -17.79
N LEU A 704 18.75 15.16 -16.90
CA LEU A 704 17.57 15.79 -16.28
C LEU A 704 16.71 16.54 -17.30
N ILE A 705 17.32 17.24 -18.26
CA ILE A 705 16.63 17.93 -19.35
C ILE A 705 15.87 16.92 -20.23
N PHE A 706 16.50 15.79 -20.56
CA PHE A 706 15.89 14.74 -21.39
C PHE A 706 14.76 14.00 -20.67
N GLN A 707 14.93 13.66 -19.39
CA GLN A 707 13.88 13.08 -18.56
C GLN A 707 12.63 13.99 -18.50
N PHE A 708 12.84 15.30 -18.36
CA PHE A 708 11.75 16.28 -18.43
C PHE A 708 11.09 16.32 -19.82
N LEU A 709 11.87 16.28 -20.91
CA LEU A 709 11.34 16.25 -22.28
C LEU A 709 10.46 15.02 -22.55
N VAL A 710 10.88 13.82 -22.12
CA VAL A 710 10.10 12.58 -22.32
C VAL A 710 8.76 12.66 -21.60
N LEU A 711 8.75 13.14 -20.35
CA LEU A 711 7.52 13.34 -19.56
C LEU A 711 6.61 14.43 -20.16
N LEU A 712 7.18 15.55 -20.65
CA LEU A 712 6.45 16.64 -21.28
C LEU A 712 5.68 16.17 -22.53
N ILE A 713 6.31 15.37 -23.40
CA ILE A 713 5.67 14.83 -24.61
C ILE A 713 4.54 13.86 -24.23
N LEU A 714 4.77 12.97 -23.26
CA LEU A 714 3.78 12.01 -22.80
C LEU A 714 2.54 12.73 -22.23
N TYR A 715 2.74 13.67 -21.30
CA TYR A 715 1.67 14.46 -20.68
C TYR A 715 0.86 15.26 -21.72
N ALA A 716 1.54 15.91 -22.67
CA ALA A 716 0.87 16.68 -23.71
C ALA A 716 0.00 15.80 -24.61
N ASN A 717 0.54 14.67 -25.08
CA ASN A 717 -0.20 13.75 -25.95
C ASN A 717 -1.44 13.16 -25.24
N CYS A 718 -1.36 12.86 -23.93
CA CYS A 718 -2.52 12.46 -23.13
C CYS A 718 -3.55 13.59 -22.96
N THR A 719 -3.09 14.82 -22.68
CA THR A 719 -3.93 16.02 -22.55
C THR A 719 -4.70 16.31 -23.84
N ILE A 720 -4.06 16.12 -24.99
CA ILE A 720 -4.65 16.34 -26.32
C ILE A 720 -5.74 15.32 -26.62
N GLY A 721 -5.52 14.05 -26.29
CA GLY A 721 -6.55 13.01 -26.39
C GLY A 721 -7.74 13.24 -25.46
N GLU A 722 -7.50 13.75 -24.25
CA GLU A 722 -8.58 14.12 -23.31
C GLU A 722 -9.44 15.27 -23.84
N ASN A 723 -8.82 16.31 -24.39
CA ASN A 723 -9.54 17.42 -25.03
C ASN A 723 -10.36 16.92 -26.22
N LEU A 724 -9.83 16.00 -27.05
CA LEU A 724 -10.55 15.45 -28.20
C LEU A 724 -11.78 14.63 -27.79
N LEU A 725 -11.64 13.80 -26.76
CA LEU A 725 -12.74 13.02 -26.18
C LEU A 725 -13.81 13.95 -25.60
N THR A 726 -13.38 14.96 -24.82
CA THR A 726 -14.26 15.96 -24.19
C THR A 726 -15.06 16.77 -25.22
N GLU A 727 -14.40 17.39 -26.21
CA GLU A 727 -15.12 18.19 -27.22
C GLU A 727 -16.00 17.31 -28.13
N SER A 728 -15.60 16.06 -28.39
CA SER A 728 -16.45 15.13 -29.13
C SER A 728 -17.66 14.63 -28.32
N ALA A 729 -17.60 14.62 -26.98
CA ALA A 729 -18.73 14.29 -26.12
C ALA A 729 -19.72 15.47 -26.01
N LYS A 730 -19.22 16.71 -25.89
CA LYS A 730 -20.04 17.93 -25.89
C LYS A 730 -20.95 18.08 -27.11
N VAL A 731 -20.53 17.58 -28.28
CA VAL A 731 -21.37 17.55 -29.48
C VAL A 731 -22.64 16.68 -29.27
N CYS A 732 -22.55 15.60 -28.49
CA CYS A 732 -23.72 14.78 -28.13
C CYS A 732 -24.65 15.51 -27.17
N GLU A 733 -24.09 16.18 -26.16
CA GLU A 733 -24.84 16.99 -25.20
C GLU A 733 -25.58 18.14 -25.89
N ALA A 734 -24.90 18.83 -26.82
CA ALA A 734 -25.51 19.91 -27.61
C ALA A 734 -26.68 19.41 -28.47
N PHE A 735 -26.56 18.24 -29.11
CA PHE A 735 -27.68 17.64 -29.85
C PHE A 735 -28.87 17.28 -28.96
N TYR A 736 -28.66 17.01 -27.67
CA TYR A 736 -29.73 16.77 -26.71
C TYR A 736 -30.37 18.08 -26.21
N ASN A 737 -29.54 19.10 -25.95
CA ASN A 737 -29.94 20.39 -25.38
C ASN A 737 -30.64 21.33 -26.38
N CYS A 738 -30.48 21.14 -27.69
CA CYS A 738 -31.24 21.91 -28.69
C CYS A 738 -32.74 21.57 -28.62
N ARG A 739 -33.62 22.50 -29.03
CA ARG A 739 -35.09 22.32 -28.93
C ARG A 739 -35.68 21.37 -29.98
N TRP A 740 -35.14 20.16 -30.08
CA TRP A 740 -35.45 19.17 -31.13
C TRP A 740 -36.91 18.72 -31.14
N TYR A 741 -37.63 18.88 -30.03
CA TYR A 741 -39.07 18.60 -29.90
C TYR A 741 -39.97 19.62 -30.62
N ASP A 742 -39.50 20.85 -30.85
CA ASP A 742 -40.21 21.88 -31.62
C ASP A 742 -40.04 21.69 -33.15
N MET A 743 -39.09 20.85 -33.58
CA MET A 743 -38.73 20.68 -34.99
C MET A 743 -39.72 19.82 -35.79
N SER A 744 -39.66 19.97 -37.12
CA SER A 744 -40.35 19.06 -38.03
C SER A 744 -39.93 17.59 -37.82
N LYS A 745 -40.87 16.64 -38.01
CA LYS A 745 -40.64 15.20 -37.79
C LYS A 745 -39.45 14.64 -38.58
N ASN A 746 -39.09 15.24 -39.72
CA ASN A 746 -37.93 14.83 -40.51
C ASN A 746 -36.62 15.33 -39.88
N ASN A 747 -36.58 16.57 -39.39
CA ASN A 747 -35.39 17.16 -38.79
C ASN A 747 -35.11 16.54 -37.41
N ALA A 748 -36.14 16.31 -36.59
CA ALA A 748 -36.03 15.58 -35.32
C ALA A 748 -35.49 14.15 -35.51
N ARG A 749 -35.94 13.42 -36.55
CA ARG A 749 -35.39 12.09 -36.91
C ARG A 749 -33.91 12.14 -37.28
N MET A 750 -33.47 13.17 -37.99
CA MET A 750 -32.03 13.35 -38.29
C MET A 750 -31.21 13.69 -37.03
N LEU A 751 -31.77 14.47 -36.09
CA LEU A 751 -31.12 14.75 -34.80
C LEU A 751 -30.93 13.48 -33.96
N ILE A 752 -31.93 12.59 -33.87
CA ILE A 752 -31.82 11.33 -33.13
C ILE A 752 -30.68 10.45 -33.69
N LEU A 753 -30.52 10.39 -35.02
CA LEU A 753 -29.39 9.70 -35.65
C LEU A 753 -28.04 10.38 -35.35
N CYS A 754 -28.02 11.71 -35.20
CA CYS A 754 -26.83 12.46 -34.81
C CYS A 754 -26.45 12.24 -33.34
N MET A 755 -27.43 12.21 -32.42
CA MET A 755 -27.24 11.84 -31.00
C MET A 755 -26.67 10.42 -30.89
N ALA A 756 -27.35 9.42 -31.48
CA ALA A 756 -26.91 8.03 -31.45
C ALA A 756 -25.52 7.81 -32.09
N ARG A 757 -25.12 8.67 -33.03
CA ARG A 757 -23.74 8.70 -33.54
C ARG A 757 -22.76 9.35 -32.55
N SER A 758 -23.08 10.51 -32.00
CA SER A 758 -22.17 11.30 -31.15
C SER A 758 -21.94 10.68 -29.76
N GLN A 759 -22.84 9.80 -29.29
CA GLN A 759 -22.62 8.90 -28.15
C GLN A 759 -21.35 8.04 -28.23
N LYS A 760 -20.73 7.89 -29.41
CA LYS A 760 -19.40 7.27 -29.56
C LYS A 760 -18.37 8.37 -29.89
N PRO A 761 -17.71 8.96 -28.87
CA PRO A 761 -16.80 10.08 -29.08
C PRO A 761 -15.60 9.70 -29.96
N LEU A 762 -15.01 10.72 -30.58
CA LEU A 762 -13.77 10.61 -31.31
C LEU A 762 -12.59 10.57 -30.32
N CYS A 763 -11.80 9.50 -30.37
CA CYS A 763 -10.64 9.28 -29.51
C CYS A 763 -9.39 8.90 -30.33
N LEU A 764 -8.22 9.11 -29.73
CA LEU A 764 -6.95 8.59 -30.25
C LEU A 764 -6.69 7.21 -29.63
N ILE A 765 -6.24 6.24 -30.43
CA ILE A 765 -6.03 4.86 -29.99
C ILE A 765 -4.62 4.40 -30.39
N ALA A 766 -3.76 4.15 -29.41
CA ALA A 766 -2.41 3.65 -29.61
C ALA A 766 -2.44 2.17 -29.98
N GLY A 767 -1.99 1.83 -31.20
CA GLY A 767 -1.82 0.45 -31.67
C GLY A 767 -3.05 -0.45 -31.67
N LYS A 768 -4.27 0.10 -31.49
CA LYS A 768 -5.49 -0.63 -31.06
C LYS A 768 -5.43 -1.28 -29.67
N PHE A 769 -4.34 -1.11 -28.91
CA PHE A 769 -4.21 -1.63 -27.54
C PHE A 769 -5.04 -0.84 -26.54
N THR A 770 -4.85 0.49 -26.54
CA THR A 770 -5.40 1.40 -25.53
C THR A 770 -5.83 2.71 -26.18
N MET A 771 -6.84 3.37 -25.58
CA MET A 771 -7.07 4.79 -25.87
C MET A 771 -5.92 5.61 -25.29
N PHE A 772 -5.73 6.82 -25.82
CA PHE A 772 -4.63 7.72 -25.44
C PHE A 772 -5.19 9.03 -24.91
N CYS A 773 -5.89 8.97 -23.78
CA CYS A 773 -6.45 10.10 -23.06
C CYS A 773 -6.15 9.95 -21.56
N LEU A 774 -6.27 11.02 -20.77
CA LEU A 774 -6.04 10.99 -19.32
C LEU A 774 -7.02 10.03 -18.64
N SER A 775 -8.26 10.00 -19.12
CA SER A 775 -9.32 9.08 -18.71
C SER A 775 -9.08 7.62 -19.13
N THR A 776 -8.04 7.25 -19.89
CA THR A 776 -7.72 5.81 -20.08
C THR A 776 -7.10 5.17 -18.82
N LEU A 777 -6.87 5.96 -17.77
CA LEU A 777 -6.64 5.47 -16.42
C LEU A 777 -7.96 5.02 -15.72
N THR A 778 -9.15 5.41 -16.23
CA THR A 778 -10.43 5.43 -15.49
C THR A 778 -11.74 5.40 -16.34
N ASP A 779 -11.81 4.77 -17.52
CA ASP A 779 -13.01 4.85 -18.43
C ASP A 779 -14.03 3.71 -18.26
N ASP A 780 -15.33 3.98 -18.52
CA ASP A 780 -16.51 3.35 -17.86
C ASP A 780 -17.34 2.32 -18.66
N GLN A 781 -17.30 2.24 -20.00
CA GLN A 781 -18.30 1.46 -20.77
C GLN A 781 -17.82 0.06 -21.23
N ARG A 782 -16.65 -0.37 -20.80
CA ARG A 782 -16.10 -1.72 -21.05
C ARG A 782 -16.44 -2.68 -19.89
N ASP A 783 -17.22 -2.21 -18.91
CA ASP A 783 -16.82 -2.42 -17.53
C ASP A 783 -17.64 -3.41 -16.74
N LEU A 784 -18.93 -3.57 -17.02
CA LEU A 784 -19.68 -4.73 -16.50
C LEU A 784 -19.05 -6.04 -17.02
N ASP A 785 -18.60 -5.99 -18.28
CA ASP A 785 -17.85 -7.03 -18.97
C ASP A 785 -16.42 -7.20 -18.41
N LEU A 786 -15.78 -6.15 -17.87
CA LEU A 786 -14.51 -6.26 -17.12
C LEU A 786 -14.74 -6.76 -15.67
N ALA A 787 -15.83 -6.39 -15.03
CA ALA A 787 -16.19 -6.79 -13.67
C ALA A 787 -16.39 -8.31 -13.58
N VAL A 788 -17.09 -8.90 -14.56
CA VAL A 788 -17.19 -10.36 -14.74
C VAL A 788 -15.81 -10.99 -14.98
N LYS A 789 -14.89 -10.33 -15.69
CA LYS A 789 -13.52 -10.81 -15.88
C LYS A 789 -12.69 -10.82 -14.59
N VAL A 790 -12.89 -9.88 -13.65
CA VAL A 790 -12.25 -9.97 -12.32
C VAL A 790 -12.68 -11.24 -11.60
N LEU A 791 -13.98 -11.56 -11.62
CA LEU A 791 -14.47 -12.78 -10.97
C LEU A 791 -14.00 -14.06 -11.68
N SER A 792 -13.86 -14.06 -13.01
CA SER A 792 -13.33 -15.22 -13.74
C SER A 792 -11.82 -15.42 -13.57
N TRP A 793 -11.04 -14.34 -13.38
CA TRP A 793 -9.62 -14.44 -12.99
C TRP A 793 -9.45 -14.96 -11.56
N ASN A 794 -10.29 -14.52 -10.62
CA ASN A 794 -10.35 -15.10 -9.28
C ASN A 794 -10.73 -16.59 -9.32
N LYS A 795 -11.70 -16.98 -10.16
CA LYS A 795 -12.02 -18.40 -10.38
C LYS A 795 -10.81 -19.18 -10.86
N TRP A 796 -10.13 -18.71 -11.91
CA TRP A 796 -8.93 -19.37 -12.42
C TRP A 796 -7.86 -19.54 -11.34
N LEU A 797 -7.57 -18.48 -10.57
CA LEU A 797 -6.59 -18.49 -9.48
C LEU A 797 -6.98 -19.42 -8.31
N MET A 798 -8.25 -19.48 -7.93
CA MET A 798 -8.74 -20.42 -6.91
C MET A 798 -8.75 -21.86 -7.41
N SER A 799 -9.05 -22.10 -8.68
CA SER A 799 -9.12 -23.44 -9.27
C SER A 799 -7.75 -24.13 -9.39
N THR A 800 -6.64 -23.40 -9.56
CA THR A 800 -5.29 -24.01 -9.57
C THR A 800 -4.89 -24.61 -8.22
N LEU A 801 -5.47 -24.12 -7.12
CA LEU A 801 -5.30 -24.66 -5.76
C LEU A 801 -6.44 -25.59 -5.33
N GLY A 802 -7.40 -25.90 -6.21
CA GLY A 802 -8.61 -26.69 -5.89
C GLY A 802 -9.65 -25.97 -5.03
N LEU A 803 -9.47 -24.68 -4.73
CA LEU A 803 -10.23 -23.91 -3.72
C LEU A 803 -11.49 -23.20 -4.24
N TRP A 804 -11.86 -23.29 -5.53
CA TRP A 804 -12.99 -22.54 -6.08
C TRP A 804 -14.36 -23.09 -5.61
N PRO A 805 -15.18 -22.33 -4.85
CA PRO A 805 -16.32 -22.93 -4.13
C PRO A 805 -17.41 -23.59 -4.97
N LEU A 806 -17.66 -23.12 -6.19
CA LEU A 806 -18.73 -23.70 -7.02
C LEU A 806 -18.29 -25.00 -7.73
N GLN A 807 -16.98 -25.29 -7.73
CA GLN A 807 -16.34 -26.45 -8.37
C GLN A 807 -15.04 -26.78 -7.62
N SER A 808 -15.17 -27.13 -6.33
CA SER A 808 -14.03 -27.49 -5.49
C SER A 808 -13.35 -28.77 -5.96
N ASN A 809 -12.07 -28.91 -5.65
CA ASN A 809 -11.31 -30.13 -5.94
C ASN A 809 -10.39 -30.46 -4.75
N ASP A 810 -10.97 -31.16 -3.77
CA ASP A 810 -10.31 -31.52 -2.51
C ASP A 810 -9.04 -32.35 -2.72
N LEU A 811 -8.93 -33.08 -3.83
CA LEU A 811 -7.72 -33.83 -4.16
C LEU A 811 -6.56 -32.89 -4.54
N ILE A 812 -6.80 -31.91 -5.40
CA ILE A 812 -5.79 -30.88 -5.75
C ILE A 812 -5.42 -30.09 -4.49
N PHE A 813 -6.42 -29.62 -3.73
CA PHE A 813 -6.17 -28.88 -2.50
C PHE A 813 -5.35 -29.70 -1.49
N SER A 814 -5.71 -30.96 -1.24
CA SER A 814 -4.97 -31.83 -0.30
C SER A 814 -3.53 -32.08 -0.72
N ILE A 815 -3.27 -32.22 -2.04
CA ILE A 815 -1.90 -32.39 -2.56
C ILE A 815 -1.10 -31.10 -2.38
N SER A 816 -1.62 -29.95 -2.82
CA SER A 816 -0.92 -28.66 -2.71
C SER A 816 -0.71 -28.24 -1.25
N PHE A 817 -1.73 -28.36 -0.41
CA PHE A 817 -1.67 -28.02 1.02
C PHE A 817 -0.78 -28.99 1.80
N GLY A 818 -0.83 -30.30 1.51
CA GLY A 818 0.04 -31.30 2.13
C GLY A 818 1.52 -31.10 1.79
N TYR A 819 1.83 -30.84 0.51
CA TYR A 819 3.18 -30.53 0.06
C TYR A 819 3.72 -29.22 0.68
N PHE A 820 2.90 -28.16 0.71
CA PHE A 820 3.25 -26.89 1.37
C PHE A 820 3.51 -27.08 2.87
N SER A 821 2.65 -27.86 3.56
CA SER A 821 2.80 -28.18 4.98
C SER A 821 4.07 -28.98 5.28
N LEU A 822 4.45 -29.92 4.40
CA LEU A 822 5.68 -30.69 4.54
C LEU A 822 6.91 -29.80 4.46
N LEU A 823 6.97 -28.88 3.50
CA LEU A 823 8.10 -27.96 3.35
C LEU A 823 8.21 -26.98 4.52
N MET A 824 7.08 -26.43 4.97
CA MET A 824 7.01 -25.59 6.18
C MET A 824 7.54 -26.32 7.42
N ILE A 825 7.35 -27.64 7.56
CA ILE A 825 7.95 -28.43 8.65
C ILE A 825 9.48 -28.52 8.51
N LEU A 826 10.01 -28.75 7.30
CA LEU A 826 11.47 -28.80 7.06
C LEU A 826 12.15 -27.43 7.29
N GLU A 827 11.41 -26.34 7.08
CA GLU A 827 11.84 -24.96 7.31
C GLU A 827 11.90 -24.59 8.80
N TYR A 828 10.88 -24.97 9.58
CA TYR A 828 10.92 -24.83 11.04
C TYR A 828 12.03 -25.70 11.66
N LEU A 829 12.30 -26.89 11.11
CA LEU A 829 13.44 -27.71 11.54
C LEU A 829 14.78 -27.02 11.28
N ASP A 830 14.96 -26.39 10.10
CA ASP A 830 16.16 -25.61 9.79
C ASP A 830 16.32 -24.41 10.75
N PHE A 831 15.23 -23.68 11.01
CA PHE A 831 15.19 -22.62 12.02
C PHE A 831 15.62 -23.10 13.41
N PHE A 832 15.09 -24.24 13.90
CA PHE A 832 15.46 -24.79 15.21
C PHE A 832 16.94 -25.20 15.30
N LEU A 833 17.51 -25.73 14.22
CA LEU A 833 18.93 -26.12 14.18
C LEU A 833 19.86 -24.91 14.07
N CYS A 834 19.43 -23.82 13.43
CA CYS A 834 20.22 -22.60 13.26
C CYS A 834 20.22 -21.64 14.46
N ILE A 835 19.57 -21.96 15.60
CA ILE A 835 19.41 -21.04 16.76
C ILE A 835 20.72 -20.43 17.30
N GLY A 836 21.89 -21.02 17.04
CA GLY A 836 23.20 -20.45 17.40
C GLY A 836 23.76 -19.36 16.46
N ASP A 837 23.13 -19.10 15.32
CA ASP A 837 23.56 -18.13 14.31
C ASP A 837 22.43 -17.10 14.08
N LEU A 838 22.62 -15.88 14.60
CA LEU A 838 21.59 -14.84 14.57
C LEU A 838 21.18 -14.44 13.14
N GLU A 839 22.11 -14.45 12.18
CA GLU A 839 21.82 -14.06 10.79
C GLU A 839 20.98 -15.14 10.09
N ARG A 840 21.28 -16.42 10.32
CA ARG A 840 20.46 -17.55 9.85
C ARG A 840 19.09 -17.57 10.53
N VAL A 841 19.02 -17.38 11.84
CA VAL A 841 17.76 -17.26 12.59
C VAL A 841 16.87 -16.19 11.98
N ILE A 842 17.42 -15.01 11.69
CA ILE A 842 16.68 -13.87 11.14
C ILE A 842 16.23 -14.14 9.69
N MET A 843 17.08 -14.72 8.86
CA MET A 843 16.71 -15.13 7.50
C MET A 843 15.60 -16.19 7.48
N ASN A 844 15.72 -17.23 8.28
CA ASN A 844 14.72 -18.29 8.38
C ASN A 844 13.42 -17.77 9.04
N LEU A 845 13.49 -16.79 9.94
CA LEU A 845 12.30 -16.16 10.55
C LEU A 845 11.50 -15.35 9.52
N THR A 846 12.16 -14.60 8.63
CA THR A 846 11.49 -13.89 7.51
C THR A 846 10.70 -14.86 6.64
N GLU A 847 11.29 -15.99 6.26
CA GLU A 847 10.64 -16.99 5.40
C GLU A 847 9.48 -17.67 6.16
N ASN A 848 9.70 -18.13 7.40
CA ASN A 848 8.67 -18.80 8.20
C ASN A 848 7.47 -17.88 8.51
N MET A 849 7.69 -16.58 8.73
CA MET A 849 6.62 -15.59 8.91
C MET A 849 5.83 -15.31 7.63
N GLY A 850 6.42 -15.47 6.46
CA GLY A 850 5.73 -15.45 5.18
C GLY A 850 4.86 -16.68 4.97
N PHE A 851 5.42 -17.88 5.13
CA PHE A 851 4.71 -19.13 4.84
C PHE A 851 3.63 -19.48 5.88
N SER A 852 3.81 -19.11 7.15
CA SER A 852 2.76 -19.24 8.17
C SER A 852 1.53 -18.36 7.89
N GLN A 853 1.70 -17.17 7.31
CA GLN A 853 0.56 -16.38 6.81
C GLN A 853 -0.16 -17.11 5.66
N ILE A 854 0.58 -17.67 4.70
CA ILE A 854 0.02 -18.42 3.56
C ILE A 854 -0.71 -19.68 4.04
N PHE A 855 -0.17 -20.40 5.03
CA PHE A 855 -0.84 -21.54 5.68
C PHE A 855 -2.20 -21.14 6.28
N VAL A 856 -2.26 -20.04 7.03
CA VAL A 856 -3.52 -19.51 7.59
C VAL A 856 -4.47 -19.08 6.49
N ARG A 857 -3.99 -18.40 5.44
CA ARG A 857 -4.78 -17.97 4.27
C ARG A 857 -5.48 -19.14 3.58
N MET A 858 -4.72 -20.18 3.23
CA MET A 858 -5.26 -21.38 2.58
C MET A 858 -6.23 -22.14 3.52
N SER A 859 -5.87 -22.30 4.79
CA SER A 859 -6.72 -22.95 5.80
C SER A 859 -8.06 -22.23 5.97
N MET A 860 -8.06 -20.90 6.02
CA MET A 860 -9.29 -20.11 6.18
C MET A 860 -10.16 -20.12 4.91
N LEU A 861 -9.57 -20.08 3.71
CA LEU A 861 -10.33 -20.23 2.46
C LEU A 861 -11.00 -21.62 2.32
N TRP A 862 -10.40 -22.66 2.87
CA TRP A 862 -10.98 -24.00 2.91
C TRP A 862 -12.06 -24.14 4.00
N LEU A 863 -11.81 -23.66 5.22
CA LEU A 863 -12.77 -23.71 6.33
C LEU A 863 -14.05 -22.91 6.10
N TYR A 864 -14.02 -21.93 5.19
CA TYR A 864 -15.14 -21.05 4.86
C TYR A 864 -15.61 -21.18 3.40
N ASN A 865 -15.22 -22.27 2.72
CA ASN A 865 -15.41 -22.40 1.28
C ASN A 865 -16.88 -22.32 0.86
N ASP A 866 -17.76 -23.09 1.52
CA ASP A 866 -19.21 -23.10 1.26
C ASP A 866 -19.85 -21.71 1.45
N GLU A 867 -19.52 -21.03 2.53
CA GLU A 867 -20.09 -19.72 2.89
C GLU A 867 -19.60 -18.61 1.94
N ILE A 868 -18.35 -18.71 1.45
CA ILE A 868 -17.84 -17.86 0.36
C ILE A 868 -18.56 -18.21 -0.96
N GLY A 869 -18.88 -19.50 -1.19
CA GLY A 869 -19.67 -19.96 -2.33
C GLY A 869 -21.10 -19.41 -2.36
N GLU A 870 -21.78 -19.31 -1.20
CA GLU A 870 -23.07 -18.62 -1.09
C GLU A 870 -22.96 -17.15 -1.53
N VAL A 871 -21.95 -16.43 -1.01
CA VAL A 871 -21.73 -15.01 -1.32
C VAL A 871 -21.38 -14.80 -2.80
N ILE A 872 -20.54 -15.66 -3.39
CA ILE A 872 -20.26 -15.64 -4.83
C ILE A 872 -21.54 -15.92 -5.65
N THR A 873 -22.39 -16.83 -5.19
CA THR A 873 -23.66 -17.17 -5.87
C THR A 873 -24.71 -16.05 -5.78
N GLU A 874 -24.70 -15.25 -4.71
CA GLU A 874 -25.48 -14.00 -4.67
C GLU A 874 -24.85 -12.92 -5.58
N ALA A 875 -23.53 -12.71 -5.51
CA ALA A 875 -22.82 -11.69 -6.30
C ALA A 875 -22.91 -11.92 -7.83
N ILE A 876 -22.90 -13.17 -8.30
CA ILE A 876 -23.03 -13.51 -9.73
C ILE A 876 -24.34 -12.98 -10.33
N LYS A 877 -25.43 -12.92 -9.55
CA LYS A 877 -26.75 -12.49 -10.03
C LYS A 877 -26.83 -10.98 -10.26
N ASP A 878 -25.95 -10.21 -9.64
CA ASP A 878 -25.95 -8.75 -9.71
C ASP A 878 -25.20 -8.21 -10.94
N PHE A 879 -24.57 -9.06 -11.77
CA PHE A 879 -23.91 -8.61 -13.00
C PHE A 879 -24.86 -8.44 -14.20
N ASP A 880 -26.11 -8.95 -14.15
CA ASP A 880 -27.05 -8.76 -15.25
C ASP A 880 -27.49 -7.28 -15.32
N GLU A 881 -27.32 -6.64 -16.48
CA GLU A 881 -27.65 -5.23 -16.74
C GLU A 881 -29.12 -4.89 -16.39
N ILE A 882 -30.01 -5.87 -16.55
CA ILE A 882 -31.45 -5.82 -16.23
C ILE A 882 -31.72 -5.43 -14.78
N ASN A 883 -30.77 -5.66 -13.86
CA ASN A 883 -30.89 -5.29 -12.45
C ASN A 883 -30.73 -3.79 -12.18
N TYR A 884 -30.30 -2.98 -13.16
CA TYR A 884 -29.97 -1.56 -12.99
C TYR A 884 -30.98 -0.64 -13.70
N LYS A 885 -31.42 0.42 -13.01
CA LYS A 885 -32.41 1.38 -13.50
C LYS A 885 -31.78 2.55 -14.26
N THR A 886 -30.54 2.94 -13.94
CA THR A 886 -29.87 4.11 -14.54
C THR A 886 -28.40 3.84 -14.84
N ALA A 887 -27.83 4.61 -15.77
CA ALA A 887 -26.40 4.58 -16.07
C ALA A 887 -25.52 4.98 -14.87
N GLU A 888 -26.04 5.81 -13.95
CA GLU A 888 -25.36 6.19 -12.72
C GLU A 888 -25.20 5.01 -11.76
N GLU A 889 -26.22 4.15 -11.62
CA GLU A 889 -26.11 2.93 -10.84
C GLU A 889 -25.06 1.97 -11.43
N ILE A 890 -25.07 1.79 -12.75
CA ILE A 890 -24.07 0.96 -13.44
C ILE A 890 -22.66 1.50 -13.18
N LYS A 891 -22.44 2.81 -13.37
CA LYS A 891 -21.16 3.48 -13.12
C LYS A 891 -20.71 3.37 -11.66
N ALA A 892 -21.62 3.52 -10.70
CA ALA A 892 -21.33 3.39 -9.27
C ALA A 892 -20.87 1.95 -8.90
N PHE A 893 -21.52 0.93 -9.46
CA PHE A 893 -21.12 -0.47 -9.30
C PHE A 893 -19.77 -0.78 -9.99
N VAL A 894 -19.62 -0.32 -11.24
CA VAL A 894 -18.44 -0.47 -12.10
C VAL A 894 -17.17 0.06 -11.45
N ASN A 895 -17.19 1.29 -10.92
CA ASN A 895 -16.03 1.96 -10.32
C ASN A 895 -15.34 1.07 -9.25
N TYR A 896 -16.13 0.38 -8.43
CA TYR A 896 -15.60 -0.53 -7.42
C TYR A 896 -14.98 -1.82 -8.00
N TYR A 897 -15.52 -2.36 -9.10
CA TYR A 897 -14.88 -3.45 -9.82
C TYR A 897 -13.63 -3.02 -10.60
N ALA A 898 -13.57 -1.79 -11.11
CA ALA A 898 -12.37 -1.22 -11.71
C ALA A 898 -11.22 -1.11 -10.68
N LYS A 899 -11.51 -0.61 -9.47
CA LYS A 899 -10.57 -0.65 -8.32
C LYS A 899 -10.09 -2.08 -8.04
N SER A 900 -11.02 -3.05 -8.02
CA SER A 900 -10.68 -4.47 -7.81
C SER A 900 -9.82 -5.05 -8.93
N MET A 901 -10.03 -4.64 -10.19
CA MET A 901 -9.22 -5.08 -11.33
C MET A 901 -7.79 -4.54 -11.24
N ILE A 902 -7.63 -3.28 -10.85
CA ILE A 902 -6.31 -2.65 -10.67
C ILE A 902 -5.56 -3.39 -9.56
N PHE A 903 -6.21 -3.66 -8.42
CA PHE A 903 -5.62 -4.45 -7.34
C PHE A 903 -5.19 -5.85 -7.81
N PHE A 904 -6.06 -6.61 -8.48
CA PHE A 904 -5.74 -7.96 -8.96
C PHE A 904 -4.50 -7.98 -9.87
N LYS A 905 -4.42 -7.04 -10.83
CA LYS A 905 -3.30 -6.92 -11.77
C LYS A 905 -1.99 -6.57 -11.06
N LEU A 906 -2.01 -5.58 -10.15
CA LEU A 906 -0.84 -5.18 -9.38
C LEU A 906 -0.36 -6.30 -8.47
N MET A 907 -1.28 -6.95 -7.73
CA MET A 907 -0.96 -8.05 -6.83
C MET A 907 -0.29 -9.22 -7.56
N MET A 908 -0.91 -9.70 -8.66
CA MET A 908 -0.32 -10.80 -9.45
C MET A 908 1.01 -10.41 -10.10
N GLY A 909 1.18 -9.15 -10.53
CA GLY A 909 2.44 -8.64 -11.07
C GLY A 909 3.57 -8.61 -10.05
N PHE A 910 3.36 -7.94 -8.90
CA PHE A 910 4.38 -7.86 -7.85
C PHE A 910 4.69 -9.21 -7.22
N VAL A 911 3.70 -10.07 -6.99
CA VAL A 911 3.93 -11.44 -6.48
C VAL A 911 4.76 -12.26 -7.46
N ALA A 912 4.47 -12.19 -8.77
CA ALA A 912 5.28 -12.88 -9.78
C ALA A 912 6.74 -12.38 -9.84
N ILE A 913 6.95 -11.06 -9.67
CA ILE A 913 8.29 -10.46 -9.58
C ILE A 913 9.02 -10.93 -8.33
N THR A 914 8.40 -10.87 -7.14
CA THR A 914 9.05 -11.33 -5.91
C THR A 914 9.31 -12.83 -5.90
N ALA A 915 8.41 -13.64 -6.44
CA ALA A 915 8.55 -15.10 -6.48
C ALA A 915 9.65 -15.53 -7.46
N SER A 916 9.76 -14.87 -8.62
CA SER A 916 10.86 -15.14 -9.56
C SER A 916 12.20 -14.65 -9.01
N LEU A 917 12.26 -13.47 -8.38
CA LEU A 917 13.49 -13.00 -7.72
C LEU A 917 13.96 -13.94 -6.62
N TYR A 918 13.08 -14.38 -5.71
CA TYR A 918 13.45 -15.38 -4.69
C TYR A 918 13.96 -16.68 -5.33
N TYR A 919 13.27 -17.20 -6.35
CA TYR A 919 13.68 -18.43 -7.01
C TYR A 919 15.03 -18.31 -7.73
N PHE A 920 15.28 -17.20 -8.44
CA PHE A 920 16.49 -17.01 -9.25
C PHE A 920 17.67 -16.34 -8.52
N THR A 921 17.50 -15.88 -7.27
CA THR A 921 18.60 -15.22 -6.50
C THR A 921 19.90 -16.03 -6.53
N PRO A 922 19.93 -17.36 -6.32
CA PRO A 922 21.19 -18.11 -6.38
C PRO A 922 21.83 -18.14 -7.76
N VAL A 923 21.03 -18.13 -8.83
CA VAL A 923 21.54 -18.11 -10.21
C VAL A 923 22.14 -16.74 -10.55
N LEU A 924 21.53 -15.65 -10.05
CA LEU A 924 22.09 -14.30 -10.21
C LEU A 924 23.46 -14.19 -9.52
N VAL A 925 23.58 -14.64 -8.27
CA VAL A 925 24.85 -14.65 -7.51
C VAL A 925 25.93 -15.49 -8.21
N ILE A 926 25.58 -16.64 -8.80
CA ILE A 926 26.52 -17.49 -9.55
C ILE A 926 26.98 -16.82 -10.87
N LEU A 927 26.10 -16.08 -11.54
CA LEU A 927 26.44 -15.35 -12.76
C LEU A 927 27.34 -14.14 -12.46
N GLU A 928 27.05 -13.42 -11.38
CA GLU A 928 27.78 -12.22 -10.95
C GLU A 928 29.18 -12.54 -10.40
N ASN A 929 29.33 -13.65 -9.67
CA ASN A 929 30.62 -14.15 -9.20
C ASN A 929 31.42 -14.90 -10.28
N GLY A 930 30.91 -15.03 -11.51
CA GLY A 930 31.57 -15.74 -12.61
C GLY A 930 31.72 -17.26 -12.41
N GLY A 931 31.07 -17.83 -11.40
CA GLY A 931 31.25 -19.22 -10.97
C GLY A 931 30.47 -19.54 -9.69
N LEU A 932 30.65 -20.77 -9.18
CA LEU A 932 30.16 -21.11 -7.84
C LEU A 932 31.09 -20.47 -6.79
N PRO A 933 30.57 -19.93 -5.68
CA PRO A 933 31.41 -19.32 -4.65
C PRO A 933 32.31 -20.37 -3.97
N GLU A 934 33.63 -20.17 -4.08
CA GLU A 934 34.66 -20.96 -3.41
C GLU A 934 35.16 -20.23 -2.16
N ILE A 935 35.09 -20.88 -0.99
CA ILE A 935 35.77 -20.39 0.21
C ILE A 935 37.13 -21.09 0.31
N VAL A 936 38.20 -20.30 0.31
CA VAL A 936 39.55 -20.74 0.71
C VAL A 936 39.59 -20.79 2.23
N THR A 937 39.51 -21.98 2.80
CA THR A 937 39.82 -22.16 4.23
C THR A 937 41.33 -22.18 4.44
N ASN A 938 41.80 -21.66 5.58
CA ASN A 938 43.21 -21.81 5.98
C ASN A 938 43.57 -23.31 5.97
N GLU A 939 44.70 -23.65 5.35
CA GLU A 939 45.11 -25.01 4.95
C GLU A 939 44.45 -25.58 3.67
N ASN A 940 44.67 -24.91 2.53
CA ASN A 940 44.65 -25.49 1.16
C ASN A 940 43.37 -26.21 0.66
N VAL A 941 42.25 -26.15 1.37
CA VAL A 941 40.97 -26.71 0.94
C VAL A 941 40.03 -25.59 0.48
N THR A 942 39.68 -25.59 -0.80
CA THR A 942 38.55 -24.83 -1.33
C THR A 942 37.26 -25.61 -1.12
N GLN A 943 36.27 -25.00 -0.46
CA GLN A 943 34.91 -25.55 -0.37
C GLN A 943 33.95 -24.73 -1.24
N ILE A 944 33.23 -25.42 -2.12
CA ILE A 944 32.22 -24.86 -3.01
C ILE A 944 30.88 -24.81 -2.27
N ILE A 945 30.24 -23.63 -2.20
CA ILE A 945 28.94 -23.47 -1.56
C ILE A 945 27.80 -23.53 -2.59
N TYR A 946 26.87 -24.48 -2.40
CA TYR A 946 25.64 -24.60 -3.17
C TYR A 946 24.47 -23.87 -2.47
N LEU A 947 24.15 -22.66 -2.92
CA LEU A 947 23.08 -21.83 -2.35
C LEU A 947 21.70 -22.22 -2.92
N LEU A 948 20.75 -22.62 -2.07
CA LEU A 948 19.36 -22.92 -2.49
C LEU A 948 18.45 -21.69 -2.48
N PRO A 949 17.38 -21.66 -3.32
CA PRO A 949 16.41 -20.56 -3.32
C PRO A 949 15.60 -20.41 -2.02
N TYR A 950 15.20 -21.53 -1.41
CA TYR A 950 14.52 -21.59 -0.10
C TYR A 950 15.25 -22.53 0.85
N ARG A 951 15.19 -22.23 2.15
CA ARG A 951 15.93 -22.94 3.19
C ARG A 951 15.08 -24.02 3.87
N PHE A 952 15.27 -25.26 3.42
CA PHE A 952 14.66 -26.44 4.02
C PHE A 952 15.76 -27.37 4.52
N HIS A 953 15.61 -27.90 5.73
CA HIS A 953 16.54 -28.92 6.23
C HIS A 953 16.47 -30.16 5.33
N LEU A 954 17.59 -30.45 4.66
CA LEU A 954 17.78 -31.68 3.87
C LEU A 954 18.39 -32.79 4.72
N PHE A 955 17.90 -34.01 4.56
CA PHE A 955 18.44 -35.22 5.18
C PHE A 955 19.61 -35.84 4.39
N TYR A 956 20.21 -35.09 3.46
CA TYR A 956 21.37 -35.49 2.65
C TYR A 956 22.24 -34.27 2.33
N ALA A 957 23.55 -34.48 2.14
CA ALA A 957 24.48 -33.43 1.78
C ALA A 957 24.43 -33.09 0.28
N ILE A 958 24.59 -31.81 -0.07
CA ILE A 958 24.76 -31.36 -1.45
C ILE A 958 26.26 -31.34 -1.77
N GLU A 959 26.80 -32.51 -2.09
CA GLU A 959 28.23 -32.67 -2.43
C GLU A 959 28.53 -32.34 -3.92
N ASN A 960 27.51 -32.38 -4.79
CA ASN A 960 27.68 -32.40 -6.24
C ASN A 960 26.64 -31.54 -6.97
N ILE A 961 27.03 -30.96 -8.11
CA ILE A 961 26.12 -30.19 -8.99
C ILE A 961 24.87 -30.99 -9.41
N ARG A 962 24.96 -32.33 -9.53
CA ARG A 962 23.81 -33.19 -9.84
C ARG A 962 22.77 -33.20 -8.72
N THR A 963 23.19 -33.34 -7.46
CA THR A 963 22.28 -33.29 -6.30
C THR A 963 21.72 -31.89 -6.12
N TYR A 964 22.51 -30.84 -6.35
CA TYR A 964 22.03 -29.45 -6.37
C TYR A 964 20.90 -29.25 -7.39
N THR A 965 21.12 -29.56 -8.67
CA THR A 965 20.13 -29.33 -9.73
C THR A 965 18.83 -30.12 -9.51
N ILE A 966 18.90 -31.35 -8.99
CA ILE A 966 17.71 -32.13 -8.61
C ILE A 966 16.94 -31.44 -7.48
N THR A 967 17.63 -30.98 -6.44
CA THR A 967 17.03 -30.25 -5.31
C THR A 967 16.39 -28.95 -5.75
N TYR A 968 17.06 -28.18 -6.61
CA TYR A 968 16.61 -26.91 -7.16
C TYR A 968 15.30 -27.08 -7.96
N ILE A 969 15.26 -28.06 -8.87
CA ILE A 969 14.04 -28.39 -9.64
C ILE A 969 12.92 -28.88 -8.72
N TRP A 970 13.23 -29.65 -7.67
CA TRP A 970 12.26 -30.11 -6.69
C TRP A 970 11.63 -28.97 -5.87
N GLN A 971 12.31 -27.84 -5.67
CA GLN A 971 11.71 -26.65 -5.04
C GLN A 971 10.72 -25.88 -5.96
N LEU A 972 10.78 -26.05 -7.29
CA LEU A 972 9.97 -25.26 -8.24
C LEU A 972 8.45 -25.26 -7.97
N PRO A 973 7.77 -26.39 -7.62
CA PRO A 973 6.33 -26.38 -7.36
C PRO A 973 5.94 -25.51 -6.15
N PHE A 974 6.85 -25.33 -5.18
CA PHE A 974 6.60 -24.51 -4.00
C PHE A 974 6.49 -23.01 -4.34
N VAL A 975 7.24 -22.54 -5.33
CA VAL A 975 7.13 -21.16 -5.85
C VAL A 975 5.70 -20.87 -6.30
N PHE A 976 5.09 -21.78 -7.07
CA PHE A 976 3.72 -21.61 -7.57
C PHE A 976 2.67 -21.71 -6.45
N ILE A 977 2.80 -22.69 -5.55
CA ILE A 977 1.83 -22.91 -4.47
C ILE A 977 1.88 -21.77 -3.45
N SER A 978 3.06 -21.26 -3.11
CA SER A 978 3.21 -20.11 -2.19
C SER A 978 2.70 -18.81 -2.84
N ALA A 979 3.11 -18.51 -4.07
CA ALA A 979 2.68 -17.31 -4.80
C ALA A 979 1.15 -17.26 -5.00
N PHE A 980 0.54 -18.36 -5.45
CA PHE A 980 -0.92 -18.42 -5.61
C PHE A 980 -1.62 -18.49 -4.25
N GLY A 981 -1.11 -19.23 -3.27
CA GLY A 981 -1.68 -19.33 -1.92
C GLY A 981 -1.74 -17.98 -1.21
N GLN A 982 -0.75 -17.12 -1.43
CA GLN A 982 -0.76 -15.73 -0.99
C GLN A 982 -1.84 -14.92 -1.73
N SER A 983 -1.75 -14.81 -3.06
CA SER A 983 -2.62 -13.94 -3.86
C SER A 983 -4.11 -14.31 -3.80
N THR A 984 -4.42 -15.61 -3.67
CA THR A 984 -5.80 -16.10 -3.76
C THR A 984 -6.71 -15.48 -2.69
N ALA A 985 -6.23 -15.41 -1.44
CA ALA A 985 -7.04 -14.90 -0.33
C ALA A 985 -7.29 -13.38 -0.41
N ASP A 986 -6.27 -12.61 -0.82
CA ASP A 986 -6.38 -11.16 -0.94
C ASP A 986 -7.26 -10.79 -2.14
N CYS A 987 -7.02 -11.38 -3.31
CA CYS A 987 -7.76 -11.10 -4.53
C CYS A 987 -9.28 -11.38 -4.37
N ILE A 988 -9.67 -12.51 -3.78
CA ILE A 988 -11.09 -12.82 -3.61
C ILE A 988 -11.73 -11.94 -2.53
N MET A 989 -11.04 -11.66 -1.43
CA MET A 989 -11.53 -10.76 -0.38
C MET A 989 -11.78 -9.35 -0.92
N VAL A 990 -10.80 -8.77 -1.63
CA VAL A 990 -10.92 -7.42 -2.22
C VAL A 990 -12.05 -7.38 -3.24
N THR A 991 -12.19 -8.42 -4.08
CA THR A 991 -13.28 -8.52 -5.07
C THR A 991 -14.66 -8.57 -4.40
N LEU A 992 -14.84 -9.39 -3.36
CA LEU A 992 -16.12 -9.52 -2.66
C LEU A 992 -16.46 -8.32 -1.77
N VAL A 993 -15.46 -7.62 -1.22
CA VAL A 993 -15.69 -6.39 -0.45
C VAL A 993 -16.06 -5.24 -1.39
N PHE A 994 -15.31 -5.03 -2.47
CA PHE A 994 -15.65 -3.97 -3.44
C PHE A 994 -16.97 -4.24 -4.16
N HIS A 995 -17.36 -5.50 -4.40
CA HIS A 995 -18.71 -5.85 -4.83
C HIS A 995 -19.78 -5.26 -3.88
N ILE A 996 -19.62 -5.44 -2.57
CA ILE A 996 -20.55 -4.86 -1.58
C ILE A 996 -20.46 -3.33 -1.57
N CYS A 997 -19.28 -2.72 -1.70
CA CYS A 997 -19.16 -1.27 -1.81
C CYS A 997 -19.97 -0.71 -2.99
N GLY A 998 -19.84 -1.33 -4.18
CA GLY A 998 -20.62 -0.96 -5.37
C GLY A 998 -22.12 -1.12 -5.15
N GLN A 999 -22.56 -2.26 -4.60
CA GLN A 999 -23.98 -2.50 -4.31
C GLN A 999 -24.54 -1.58 -3.21
N MET A 1000 -23.74 -1.19 -2.20
CA MET A 1000 -24.13 -0.18 -1.19
C MET A 1000 -24.24 1.22 -1.81
N SER A 1001 -23.38 1.56 -2.76
CA SER A 1001 -23.46 2.82 -3.51
C SER A 1001 -24.73 2.87 -4.38
N VAL A 1002 -25.04 1.79 -5.10
CA VAL A 1002 -26.30 1.63 -5.85
C VAL A 1002 -27.53 1.68 -4.93
N LEU A 1003 -27.45 1.05 -3.75
CA LEU A 1003 -28.49 1.13 -2.74
C LEU A 1003 -28.71 2.57 -2.24
N ALA A 1004 -27.65 3.35 -2.00
CA ALA A 1004 -27.75 4.75 -1.60
C ALA A 1004 -28.40 5.62 -2.70
N LEU A 1005 -28.02 5.45 -3.97
CA LEU A 1005 -28.68 6.10 -5.11
C LEU A 1005 -30.18 5.76 -5.16
N ARG A 1006 -30.53 4.48 -4.98
CA ARG A 1006 -31.92 4.01 -4.96
C ARG A 1006 -32.75 4.61 -3.82
N ILE A 1007 -32.16 4.79 -2.64
CA ILE A 1007 -32.84 5.39 -1.48
C ILE A 1007 -33.09 6.89 -1.71
N ASN A 1008 -32.12 7.62 -2.27
CA ASN A 1008 -32.28 9.04 -2.60
C ASN A 1008 -33.34 9.27 -3.69
N ASN A 1009 -33.47 8.33 -4.63
CA ASN A 1009 -34.40 8.41 -5.75
C ASN A 1009 -35.77 7.72 -5.51
N ILE A 1010 -36.17 7.48 -4.26
CA ILE A 1010 -37.51 6.98 -3.93
C ILE A 1010 -38.55 8.08 -4.18
N ASP A 1011 -39.47 7.83 -5.12
CA ASP A 1011 -40.65 8.68 -5.31
C ASP A 1011 -41.55 8.60 -4.07
N THR A 1012 -41.90 9.76 -3.54
CA THR A 1012 -42.72 9.96 -2.33
C THR A 1012 -44.10 10.55 -2.61
N GLU A 1013 -44.36 10.92 -3.86
CA GLU A 1013 -45.64 11.48 -4.33
C GLU A 1013 -46.56 10.34 -4.86
N VAL A 1014 -45.99 9.17 -5.18
CA VAL A 1014 -46.73 7.93 -5.50
C VAL A 1014 -47.39 7.32 -4.26
N ARG A 1015 -48.71 7.11 -4.35
CA ARG A 1015 -49.61 6.74 -3.24
C ARG A 1015 -49.37 5.36 -2.60
N ASP A 1016 -48.52 4.51 -3.19
CA ASP A 1016 -48.01 3.27 -2.57
C ASP A 1016 -46.56 2.98 -3.00
N CYS A 1017 -45.61 3.54 -2.26
CA CYS A 1017 -44.18 3.20 -2.39
C CYS A 1017 -43.76 1.92 -1.64
N GLY A 1018 -44.71 1.15 -1.09
CA GLY A 1018 -44.47 -0.07 -0.32
C GLY A 1018 -43.67 -1.17 -1.04
N PRO A 1019 -43.88 -1.43 -2.35
CA PRO A 1019 -43.09 -2.42 -3.09
C PRO A 1019 -41.61 -2.04 -3.22
N GLU A 1020 -41.32 -0.78 -3.55
CA GLU A 1020 -39.94 -0.29 -3.71
C GLU A 1020 -39.21 -0.23 -2.36
N MET A 1021 -39.90 0.24 -1.32
CA MET A 1021 -39.39 0.21 0.06
C MET A 1021 -39.00 -1.22 0.50
N ARG A 1022 -39.86 -2.21 0.19
CA ARG A 1022 -39.57 -3.63 0.48
C ARG A 1022 -38.33 -4.13 -0.28
N HIS A 1023 -38.15 -3.72 -1.52
CA HIS A 1023 -36.99 -4.08 -2.34
C HIS A 1023 -35.68 -3.47 -1.78
N VAL A 1024 -35.71 -2.18 -1.44
CA VAL A 1024 -34.58 -1.45 -0.80
C VAL A 1024 -34.19 -2.10 0.54
N ILE A 1025 -35.17 -2.43 1.39
CA ILE A 1025 -34.92 -3.11 2.67
C ILE A 1025 -34.34 -4.52 2.44
N PHE A 1026 -34.85 -5.27 1.46
CA PHE A 1026 -34.30 -6.58 1.10
C PHE A 1026 -32.84 -6.48 0.63
N MET A 1027 -32.51 -5.55 -0.26
CA MET A 1027 -31.13 -5.28 -0.69
C MET A 1027 -30.22 -4.96 0.51
N HIS A 1028 -30.63 -4.04 1.38
CA HIS A 1028 -29.86 -3.65 2.57
C HIS A 1028 -29.59 -4.87 3.48
N VAL A 1029 -30.60 -5.71 3.74
CA VAL A 1029 -30.47 -6.92 4.56
C VAL A 1029 -29.58 -7.98 3.89
N ARG A 1030 -29.65 -8.14 2.55
CA ARG A 1030 -28.77 -9.03 1.78
C ARG A 1030 -27.31 -8.62 1.89
N LEU A 1031 -26.98 -7.36 1.58
CA LEU A 1031 -25.60 -6.85 1.63
C LEU A 1031 -25.01 -6.92 3.04
N LEU A 1032 -25.83 -6.64 4.06
CA LEU A 1032 -25.44 -6.81 5.47
C LEU A 1032 -25.27 -8.28 5.91
N ARG A 1033 -25.81 -9.26 5.17
CA ARG A 1033 -25.55 -10.69 5.38
C ARG A 1033 -24.23 -11.08 4.71
N MET A 1034 -24.07 -10.77 3.43
CA MET A 1034 -22.85 -11.04 2.65
C MET A 1034 -21.61 -10.47 3.35
N GLY A 1035 -21.68 -9.21 3.81
CA GLY A 1035 -20.58 -8.54 4.52
C GLY A 1035 -20.22 -9.18 5.86
N LYS A 1036 -21.19 -9.75 6.58
CA LYS A 1036 -20.92 -10.52 7.81
C LYS A 1036 -20.25 -11.86 7.53
N ILE A 1037 -20.61 -12.52 6.42
CA ILE A 1037 -19.99 -13.78 6.00
C ILE A 1037 -18.52 -13.54 5.62
N ILE A 1038 -18.26 -12.55 4.76
CA ILE A 1038 -16.88 -12.13 4.40
C ILE A 1038 -16.09 -11.74 5.66
N GLY A 1039 -16.66 -10.89 6.52
CA GLY A 1039 -16.01 -10.49 7.78
C GLY A 1039 -15.71 -11.66 8.72
N LYS A 1040 -16.55 -12.70 8.76
CA LYS A 1040 -16.32 -13.95 9.52
C LYS A 1040 -15.16 -14.76 8.88
N ALA A 1041 -15.21 -14.97 7.57
CA ALA A 1041 -14.25 -15.78 6.83
C ALA A 1041 -12.83 -15.20 6.84
N PHE A 1042 -12.67 -13.89 6.61
CA PHE A 1042 -11.36 -13.25 6.52
C PHE A 1042 -10.84 -12.68 7.85
N SER A 1043 -11.62 -12.71 8.94
CA SER A 1043 -11.22 -12.17 10.26
C SER A 1043 -9.87 -12.70 10.76
N ALA A 1044 -9.61 -14.01 10.67
CA ALA A 1044 -8.33 -14.57 11.12
C ALA A 1044 -7.19 -14.31 10.13
N THR A 1045 -7.46 -14.37 8.82
CA THR A 1045 -6.53 -14.00 7.75
C THR A 1045 -6.02 -12.55 7.91
N LEU A 1046 -6.93 -11.62 8.17
CA LEU A 1046 -6.63 -10.21 8.43
C LEU A 1046 -5.79 -10.02 9.70
N LEU A 1047 -6.05 -10.77 10.77
CA LEU A 1047 -5.22 -10.72 12.00
C LEU A 1047 -3.81 -11.28 11.76
N ALA A 1048 -3.71 -12.45 11.11
CA ALA A 1048 -2.43 -13.08 10.79
C ALA A 1048 -1.59 -12.19 9.86
N HIS A 1049 -2.23 -11.55 8.88
CA HIS A 1049 -1.57 -10.57 8.01
C HIS A 1049 -1.19 -9.29 8.74
N LEU A 1050 -2.01 -8.76 9.66
CA LEU A 1050 -1.68 -7.59 10.47
C LEU A 1050 -0.41 -7.83 11.30
N LEU A 1051 -0.39 -8.91 12.08
CA LEU A 1051 0.74 -9.28 12.93
C LEU A 1051 1.96 -9.67 12.09
N GLY A 1052 1.78 -10.51 11.07
CA GLY A 1052 2.85 -10.94 10.18
C GLY A 1052 3.49 -9.78 9.40
N ALA A 1053 2.70 -8.83 8.90
CA ALA A 1053 3.22 -7.62 8.25
C ALA A 1053 3.95 -6.71 9.25
N THR A 1054 3.45 -6.55 10.49
CA THR A 1054 4.17 -5.72 11.48
C THR A 1054 5.60 -6.22 11.72
N ALA A 1055 5.78 -7.54 11.82
CA ALA A 1055 7.07 -8.17 12.02
C ALA A 1055 7.91 -8.23 10.73
N LEU A 1056 7.35 -8.65 9.58
CA LEU A 1056 8.10 -8.74 8.32
C LEU A 1056 8.67 -7.39 7.87
N VAL A 1057 7.91 -6.29 7.97
CA VAL A 1057 8.39 -4.94 7.59
C VAL A 1057 9.57 -4.48 8.47
N CYS A 1058 9.58 -4.94 9.73
CA CYS A 1058 10.67 -4.75 10.67
C CYS A 1058 11.88 -5.64 10.30
N ILE A 1059 11.73 -6.96 10.22
CA ILE A 1059 12.83 -7.91 9.97
C ILE A 1059 13.47 -7.65 8.59
N LEU A 1060 12.69 -7.37 7.55
CA LEU A 1060 13.21 -6.97 6.23
C LEU A 1060 13.93 -5.62 6.28
N GLY A 1061 13.50 -4.71 7.17
CA GLY A 1061 14.23 -3.46 7.41
C GLY A 1061 15.60 -3.68 8.06
N TYR A 1062 15.69 -4.61 9.01
CA TYR A 1062 16.94 -5.03 9.61
C TYR A 1062 17.84 -5.71 8.58
N GLN A 1063 17.33 -6.67 7.80
CA GLN A 1063 18.08 -7.37 6.75
C GLN A 1063 18.65 -6.43 5.66
N ILE A 1064 17.93 -5.36 5.31
CA ILE A 1064 18.47 -4.32 4.41
C ILE A 1064 19.65 -3.61 5.09
N LEU A 1065 19.53 -3.25 6.37
CA LEU A 1065 20.56 -2.54 7.11
C LEU A 1065 21.80 -3.40 7.40
N THR A 1066 21.65 -4.69 7.75
CA THR A 1066 22.79 -5.59 7.98
C THR A 1066 23.63 -5.82 6.74
N ASN A 1067 22.99 -5.89 5.57
CA ASN A 1067 23.70 -6.12 4.32
C ASN A 1067 24.40 -4.84 3.84
N LEU A 1068 23.81 -3.66 4.06
CA LEU A 1068 24.46 -2.37 3.81
C LEU A 1068 25.69 -2.09 4.70
N ASN A 1069 25.81 -2.76 5.84
CA ASN A 1069 26.92 -2.60 6.80
C ASN A 1069 28.04 -3.64 6.63
N LYS A 1070 28.03 -4.48 5.57
CA LYS A 1070 29.09 -5.45 5.29
C LYS A 1070 30.04 -4.92 4.23
N ASP A 1071 31.33 -4.86 4.55
CA ASP A 1071 32.39 -4.33 3.67
C ASP A 1071 32.85 -5.32 2.56
N ASP A 1072 32.33 -6.56 2.53
CA ASP A 1072 32.75 -7.62 1.59
C ASP A 1072 31.96 -7.61 0.26
N ASP A 1073 32.70 -7.79 -0.85
CA ASP A 1073 32.24 -8.10 -2.22
C ASP A 1073 30.91 -7.49 -2.69
N ALA A 1074 31.00 -6.26 -3.20
CA ALA A 1074 29.89 -5.42 -3.66
C ALA A 1074 28.93 -6.03 -4.71
N GLY A 1075 29.31 -7.11 -5.41
CA GLY A 1075 28.43 -7.81 -6.36
C GLY A 1075 27.26 -8.53 -5.65
N VAL A 1076 27.58 -9.47 -4.76
CA VAL A 1076 26.57 -10.32 -4.05
C VAL A 1076 25.54 -9.48 -3.27
N LEU A 1077 25.94 -8.28 -2.85
CA LEU A 1077 25.11 -7.33 -2.11
C LEU A 1077 23.89 -6.83 -2.90
N VAL A 1078 24.04 -6.53 -4.20
CA VAL A 1078 23.00 -5.81 -4.98
C VAL A 1078 21.74 -6.68 -5.22
N PRO A 1079 21.82 -7.95 -5.67
CA PRO A 1079 20.63 -8.79 -5.82
C PRO A 1079 19.89 -9.03 -4.51
N LEU A 1080 20.60 -9.15 -3.38
CA LEU A 1080 20.02 -9.38 -2.06
C LEU A 1080 19.24 -8.15 -1.56
N LEU A 1081 19.82 -6.95 -1.68
CA LEU A 1081 19.12 -5.71 -1.32
C LEU A 1081 17.86 -5.50 -2.17
N ILE A 1082 17.93 -5.75 -3.49
CA ILE A 1082 16.78 -5.69 -4.39
C ILE A 1082 15.68 -6.69 -3.97
N LYS A 1083 16.05 -7.93 -3.61
CA LYS A 1083 15.12 -8.95 -3.11
C LYS A 1083 14.36 -8.46 -1.87
N PHE A 1084 15.08 -7.97 -0.85
CA PHE A 1084 14.46 -7.52 0.40
C PHE A 1084 13.62 -6.24 0.23
N LEU A 1085 14.08 -5.28 -0.59
CA LEU A 1085 13.34 -4.05 -0.87
C LEU A 1085 12.01 -4.31 -1.59
N LEU A 1086 12.01 -5.15 -2.63
CA LEU A 1086 10.79 -5.47 -3.39
C LEU A 1086 9.80 -6.32 -2.57
N TYR A 1087 10.28 -7.23 -1.72
CA TYR A 1087 9.40 -7.98 -0.83
C TYR A 1087 8.81 -7.08 0.28
N LYS A 1088 9.60 -6.17 0.86
CA LYS A 1088 9.11 -5.17 1.83
C LYS A 1088 8.07 -4.23 1.19
N PHE A 1089 8.29 -3.81 -0.07
CA PHE A 1089 7.33 -3.04 -0.83
C PHE A 1089 6.01 -3.81 -1.08
N LEU A 1090 6.09 -5.08 -1.48
CA LEU A 1090 4.90 -5.93 -1.66
C LEU A 1090 4.08 -6.07 -0.36
N VAL A 1091 4.72 -6.35 0.78
CA VAL A 1091 4.04 -6.46 2.08
C VAL A 1091 3.30 -5.16 2.45
N LEU A 1092 3.94 -4.01 2.21
CA LEU A 1092 3.34 -2.70 2.46
C LEU A 1092 2.20 -2.36 1.48
N LEU A 1093 2.35 -2.68 0.20
CA LEU A 1093 1.34 -2.47 -0.83
C LEU A 1093 0.05 -3.26 -0.53
N VAL A 1094 0.20 -4.52 -0.12
CA VAL A 1094 -0.93 -5.40 0.24
C VAL A 1094 -1.64 -4.89 1.49
N LEU A 1095 -0.88 -4.49 2.53
CA LEU A 1095 -1.45 -3.92 3.76
C LEU A 1095 -2.20 -2.60 3.50
N TYR A 1096 -1.62 -1.71 2.68
CA TYR A 1096 -2.23 -0.45 2.25
C TYR A 1096 -3.54 -0.69 1.50
N ALA A 1097 -3.54 -1.62 0.55
CA ALA A 1097 -4.74 -2.00 -0.20
C ALA A 1097 -5.85 -2.53 0.71
N HIS A 1098 -5.54 -3.40 1.68
CA HIS A 1098 -6.53 -3.89 2.65
C HIS A 1098 -7.13 -2.77 3.51
N CYS A 1099 -6.32 -1.79 3.92
CA CYS A 1099 -6.81 -0.66 4.69
C CYS A 1099 -7.69 0.28 3.84
N ILE A 1100 -7.34 0.52 2.57
CA ILE A 1100 -8.21 1.23 1.60
C ILE A 1100 -9.54 0.48 1.41
N VAL A 1101 -9.51 -0.85 1.25
CA VAL A 1101 -10.70 -1.68 1.03
C VAL A 1101 -11.65 -1.61 2.23
N GLY A 1102 -11.11 -1.63 3.45
CA GLY A 1102 -11.87 -1.36 4.68
C GLY A 1102 -12.44 0.06 4.76
N GLU A 1103 -11.66 1.08 4.40
CA GLU A 1103 -12.08 2.50 4.39
C GLU A 1103 -13.24 2.77 3.42
N ASN A 1104 -13.19 2.18 2.22
CA ASN A 1104 -14.28 2.27 1.23
C ASN A 1104 -15.55 1.56 1.75
N LEU A 1105 -15.42 0.41 2.42
CA LEU A 1105 -16.56 -0.33 2.98
C LEU A 1105 -17.25 0.44 4.11
N LEU A 1106 -16.47 1.06 5.00
CA LEU A 1106 -16.94 1.98 6.02
C LEU A 1106 -17.70 3.16 5.41
N THR A 1107 -17.10 3.79 4.39
CA THR A 1107 -17.65 4.98 3.72
C THR A 1107 -18.97 4.68 3.01
N GLU A 1108 -19.05 3.65 2.16
CA GLU A 1108 -20.30 3.30 1.47
C GLU A 1108 -21.38 2.81 2.45
N SER A 1109 -21.00 2.09 3.52
CA SER A 1109 -21.96 1.71 4.56
C SER A 1109 -22.47 2.90 5.38
N ALA A 1110 -21.72 4.00 5.49
CA ALA A 1110 -22.17 5.24 6.12
C ALA A 1110 -23.09 6.04 5.20
N LYS A 1111 -22.77 6.15 3.90
CA LYS A 1111 -23.63 6.80 2.88
C LYS A 1111 -25.04 6.22 2.82
N VAL A 1112 -25.20 4.91 3.03
CA VAL A 1112 -26.54 4.29 3.12
C VAL A 1112 -27.34 4.82 4.32
N CYS A 1113 -26.69 5.18 5.43
CA CYS A 1113 -27.36 5.84 6.56
C CYS A 1113 -27.80 7.27 6.23
N GLU A 1114 -26.93 8.02 5.54
CA GLU A 1114 -27.21 9.38 5.09
C GLU A 1114 -28.36 9.41 4.07
N ALA A 1115 -28.37 8.49 3.10
CA ALA A 1115 -29.45 8.38 2.12
C ALA A 1115 -30.81 8.09 2.79
N PHE A 1116 -30.87 7.18 3.76
CA PHE A 1116 -32.12 6.92 4.51
C PHE A 1116 -32.62 8.15 5.29
N TYR A 1117 -31.73 9.05 5.71
CA TYR A 1117 -32.11 10.31 6.35
C TYR A 1117 -32.56 11.38 5.33
N ASN A 1118 -31.90 11.44 4.17
CA ASN A 1118 -32.15 12.45 3.12
C ASN A 1118 -33.39 12.17 2.25
N CYS A 1119 -33.88 10.93 2.17
CA CYS A 1119 -35.17 10.65 1.52
C CYS A 1119 -36.34 11.35 2.27
N ARG A 1120 -37.43 11.71 1.58
CA ARG A 1120 -38.58 12.44 2.18
C ARG A 1120 -39.46 11.53 3.07
N TRP A 1121 -38.86 10.87 4.05
CA TRP A 1121 -39.51 9.86 4.91
C TRP A 1121 -40.67 10.42 5.76
N TYR A 1122 -40.71 11.73 5.98
CA TYR A 1122 -41.76 12.44 6.70
C TYR A 1122 -43.05 12.61 5.88
N ASP A 1123 -42.98 12.56 4.55
CA ASP A 1123 -44.14 12.59 3.64
C ASP A 1123 -44.72 11.18 3.39
N MET A 1124 -44.00 10.13 3.78
CA MET A 1124 -44.40 8.73 3.57
C MET A 1124 -45.50 8.24 4.51
N SER A 1125 -46.15 7.14 4.12
CA SER A 1125 -47.10 6.45 5.01
C SER A 1125 -46.43 6.03 6.33
N LYS A 1126 -47.20 6.09 7.43
CA LYS A 1126 -46.72 5.77 8.80
C LYS A 1126 -45.97 4.44 8.90
N ASN A 1127 -46.42 3.41 8.18
CA ASN A 1127 -45.79 2.10 8.19
C ASN A 1127 -44.40 2.13 7.51
N ASN A 1128 -44.28 2.85 6.38
CA ASN A 1128 -43.02 2.96 5.64
C ASN A 1128 -42.01 3.83 6.40
N ALA A 1129 -42.46 4.95 6.99
CA ALA A 1129 -41.65 5.79 7.86
C ALA A 1129 -41.11 5.02 9.10
N GLN A 1130 -41.95 4.18 9.73
CA GLN A 1130 -41.50 3.32 10.84
C GLN A 1130 -40.45 2.29 10.41
N MET A 1131 -40.53 1.72 9.20
CA MET A 1131 -39.48 0.84 8.68
C MET A 1131 -38.18 1.61 8.41
N LEU A 1132 -38.26 2.81 7.84
CA LEU A 1132 -37.08 3.66 7.59
C LEU A 1132 -36.35 4.06 8.86
N ILE A 1133 -37.06 4.37 9.95
CA ILE A 1133 -36.45 4.66 11.26
C ILE A 1133 -35.64 3.46 11.77
N LEU A 1134 -36.14 2.23 11.58
CA LEU A 1134 -35.40 1.01 11.90
C LEU A 1134 -34.19 0.80 10.97
N CYS A 1135 -34.30 1.18 9.70
CA CYS A 1135 -33.17 1.15 8.75
C CYS A 1135 -32.07 2.14 9.13
N MET A 1136 -32.41 3.39 9.45
CA MET A 1136 -31.47 4.41 9.95
C MET A 1136 -30.78 3.96 11.25
N ALA A 1137 -31.55 3.51 12.24
CA ALA A 1137 -31.00 3.01 13.51
C ALA A 1137 -30.10 1.76 13.32
N ARG A 1138 -30.32 0.99 12.24
CA ARG A 1138 -29.42 -0.10 11.85
C ARG A 1138 -28.16 0.43 11.16
N SER A 1139 -28.27 1.31 10.16
CA SER A 1139 -27.14 1.77 9.34
C SER A 1139 -26.15 2.66 10.10
N GLN A 1140 -26.57 3.29 11.21
CA GLN A 1140 -25.67 3.92 12.21
C GLN A 1140 -24.54 3.01 12.75
N ARG A 1141 -24.63 1.68 12.55
CA ARG A 1141 -23.52 0.75 12.80
C ARG A 1141 -22.95 0.27 11.45
N PRO A 1142 -21.94 0.96 10.87
CA PRO A 1142 -21.45 0.64 9.55
C PRO A 1142 -20.85 -0.77 9.47
N LEU A 1143 -20.91 -1.35 8.27
CA LEU A 1143 -20.21 -2.58 7.93
C LEU A 1143 -18.71 -2.29 7.83
N CYS A 1144 -17.89 -3.15 8.44
CA CYS A 1144 -16.44 -2.98 8.51
C CYS A 1144 -15.72 -4.32 8.55
N LEU A 1145 -14.47 -4.34 8.09
CA LEU A 1145 -13.55 -5.46 8.25
C LEU A 1145 -12.87 -5.36 9.62
N ILE A 1146 -12.83 -6.46 10.38
CA ILE A 1146 -12.26 -6.50 11.73
C ILE A 1146 -11.28 -7.68 11.85
N ALA A 1147 -10.01 -7.37 12.11
CA ALA A 1147 -8.93 -8.31 12.32
C ALA A 1147 -9.12 -9.08 13.63
N GLY A 1148 -9.54 -10.35 13.56
CA GLY A 1148 -9.65 -11.24 14.72
C GLY A 1148 -10.61 -10.78 15.83
N LYS A 1149 -11.46 -9.78 15.57
CA LYS A 1149 -12.23 -8.98 16.56
C LYS A 1149 -11.38 -8.06 17.48
N PHE A 1150 -10.11 -7.83 17.16
CA PHE A 1150 -9.22 -6.91 17.89
C PHE A 1150 -9.27 -5.48 17.35
N THR A 1151 -9.02 -5.27 16.05
CA THR A 1151 -9.01 -3.94 15.42
C THR A 1151 -9.74 -3.92 14.09
N MET A 1152 -10.24 -2.74 13.72
CA MET A 1152 -10.77 -2.44 12.39
C MET A 1152 -9.64 -2.42 11.35
N PHE A 1153 -9.92 -2.73 10.08
CA PHE A 1153 -9.03 -2.43 8.96
C PHE A 1153 -9.45 -1.09 8.34
N CYS A 1154 -8.59 -0.07 8.46
CA CYS A 1154 -8.79 1.31 8.02
C CYS A 1154 -7.44 2.06 8.00
N LEU A 1155 -7.38 3.26 7.44
CA LEU A 1155 -6.14 4.02 7.23
C LEU A 1155 -5.41 4.42 8.54
N SER A 1156 -6.14 4.60 9.64
CA SER A 1156 -5.51 4.78 10.96
C SER A 1156 -4.75 3.53 11.41
N THR A 1157 -5.32 2.33 11.20
CA THR A 1157 -4.68 1.06 11.56
C THR A 1157 -3.43 0.79 10.74
N LEU A 1158 -3.39 1.17 9.46
CA LEU A 1158 -2.16 1.19 8.66
C LEU A 1158 -1.07 2.07 9.31
N THR A 1159 -1.47 3.27 9.73
CA THR A 1159 -0.56 4.24 10.35
C THR A 1159 0.01 3.69 11.67
N ASP A 1160 -0.79 2.93 12.43
CA ASP A 1160 -0.35 2.29 13.68
C ASP A 1160 0.50 1.03 13.46
N VAL A 1161 0.25 0.26 12.40
CA VAL A 1161 1.17 -0.79 11.93
C VAL A 1161 2.52 -0.19 11.55
N LEU A 1162 2.55 0.88 10.74
CA LEU A 1162 3.80 1.52 10.35
C LEU A 1162 4.58 2.06 11.56
N LYS A 1163 3.92 2.69 12.53
CA LYS A 1163 4.54 3.11 13.80
C LYS A 1163 5.14 1.94 14.57
N THR A 1164 4.42 0.81 14.69
CA THR A 1164 4.90 -0.36 15.44
C THR A 1164 6.03 -1.08 14.72
N SER A 1165 5.94 -1.31 13.40
CA SER A 1165 7.04 -1.85 12.59
C SER A 1165 8.31 -1.00 12.67
N MET A 1166 8.19 0.33 12.58
CA MET A 1166 9.35 1.22 12.71
C MET A 1166 9.89 1.24 14.13
N GLY A 1167 9.03 1.17 15.16
CA GLY A 1167 9.46 1.03 16.55
C GLY A 1167 10.25 -0.25 16.82
N TYR A 1168 9.77 -1.40 16.32
CA TYR A 1168 10.52 -2.66 16.39
C TYR A 1168 11.80 -2.63 15.54
N LEU A 1169 11.79 -1.97 14.37
CA LEU A 1169 12.99 -1.81 13.55
C LEU A 1169 14.04 -0.91 14.22
N SER A 1170 13.63 0.10 14.98
CA SER A 1170 14.57 0.89 15.79
C SER A 1170 15.21 0.05 16.90
N VAL A 1171 14.49 -0.88 17.50
CA VAL A 1171 15.05 -1.85 18.48
C VAL A 1171 15.96 -2.87 17.79
N LEU A 1172 15.55 -3.45 16.65
CA LEU A 1172 16.44 -4.35 15.90
C LEU A 1172 17.71 -3.65 15.40
N ARG A 1173 17.63 -2.37 15.00
CA ARG A 1173 18.78 -1.57 14.57
C ARG A 1173 19.81 -1.38 15.70
N SER A 1174 19.40 -1.41 16.97
CA SER A 1174 20.33 -1.21 18.08
C SER A 1174 21.36 -2.34 18.21
N PHE A 1175 21.06 -3.56 17.75
CA PHE A 1175 22.01 -4.67 17.72
C PHE A 1175 23.04 -4.59 16.56
N LEU A 1176 23.27 -3.41 15.95
CA LEU A 1176 24.13 -3.16 14.79
C LEU A 1176 25.00 -1.91 14.93
#